data_AF-A0A2A3E141-F1
#
_entry.id   AF-A0A2A3E141-F1
#
_cell.length_a   1.000
_cell.length_b   1.000
_cell.length_c   1.000
_cell.angle_alpha   90.00
_cell.angle_beta   90.00
_cell.angle_gamma   90.00
#
_symmetry.space_group_name_H-M   'P 1'
#
loop_
_entity.id
_entity.type
_entity.pdbx_description
1 polymer ?
#
loop_
_entity_poly.entity_id
_entity_poly.type
_entity_poly.pdbx_seq_one_letter_code
_entity_poly.pdbx_strand_id
1 'polypeptide(L)'
;MADIPSDIRQHCPGTESNDAGKSSICAGCPNKTICASGITRQSDSNIDLIKERLSTVKNKLLVLSGKGGVGKSTITSLISRFLALNNPDINVAILDIDICGPSQPRVLGVIGEQVHQSGSGWSPVYIEDNLSLMSIGFLLANPSDAVIWRGPKKNGMIRQFLSEVDWGMLDYLILDTPPGTSDEHLSATLYLKNVGITGAVIVTTPQQVALLDVRKEIDFCKKANIPILGVIENMNIFVCPKCKATLTGGGYAMAKELNIEFLGSLPLDPLLTRCCDEGKNFLTEFPQSPTIFTLQTIVQISIKQSGCITIKKYEINIIFNETLQKENMNYKSINVSTILSKNKNFKYDIAFDNKTSQFSKIVQEQCDNIPVTLRFDCHPENGASELSCANRGCCWNSFEKQIPTIKQASLNVPYCYYPTNWSIYKYENFTLDGNNFSGFLKQMKKSFYENDIPFVKVETSTVDNSILRLKIYDAFKKRYEPPWPLRSDPKPFIQKNNYAKYKLNVDNIKPGFKVYRTLDDTIIFDSINIGGFIFADQFLQISALLPSHNIYGIGEHETKLKLNTNWQSFTLFNKDQPPIENANLYGSHPFYLIIENSGNCHGVLFLNSNAMDVILQPSPAITFRTIGGIFDIYFFLGPTPADVIKQYSEIVGKPFLPPYWSLGFHLCRYGYGSLEKTKEVWNRTIAAGIPFDTQWNDLDYMDKNNDFTYNSDRFKDLPQFVNEIHSRGMHYIPLIDAGVSGSEKNGTYLPYDEGLKEDIFIKDEKADQPFVGKVWNLVSTVWPDFTNPKARNYYFHMMNDMYNNFKYDGAWIDMNEPSNFYNGHKYGCSQNKLDYPKYIPRVIGNILSTKTLCMNAKHYLGFHYDLHNIYGTSQAIATNYALTNIRRKRPFIISRSTWVGHGYYAGHWTGDVYSSWHDLRMSIPAILLMNFYQIPMVGADICGFNGNTTTSLCNRWMQLGAFYPFSRNHNSDDTIVPCNIFYPYQEQDPVAMGDLVIKSSKRALTIRYWLLPYLYTLFFRAHKFGETVARPLFFEFPNDSITYDIDAQYLWGNSLMIIPVLEENKTEVIAYLPRGLWYNFYTKDSLFALGKYYTLNAPLDVIPLMIRGGSILPAQKPADTTTASRKNNFELLITLDNVKKAKGELYWDDGDSLDSFEKRQFVWTFFNIENNTLSNSKAMKSYFNEKIILDKIQIWGITSNISKVSLNDREIRFEYIKKENVSFNA
;
A
#
# COMPACT_ATOMS: atom_id res chain seq x y z
N MET A 1 29.21 -42.98 -19.18
CA MET A 1 28.30 -43.38 -20.26
C MET A 1 27.35 -42.22 -20.46
N ALA A 2 27.50 -41.49 -21.58
CA ALA A 2 26.68 -40.32 -21.89
C ALA A 2 25.43 -40.74 -22.66
N ASP A 3 24.34 -40.00 -22.44
CA ASP A 3 22.99 -40.24 -22.92
C ASP A 3 22.92 -40.59 -24.42
N ILE A 4 22.40 -41.78 -24.71
CA ILE A 4 22.08 -42.26 -26.05
C ILE A 4 20.60 -41.91 -26.31
N PRO A 5 20.28 -41.09 -27.33
CA PRO A 5 18.89 -40.85 -27.74
C PRO A 5 18.19 -42.17 -28.12
N SER A 6 16.91 -42.30 -27.79
CA SER A 6 16.14 -43.56 -27.84
C SER A 6 15.95 -44.19 -29.24
N ASP A 7 16.47 -43.56 -30.31
CA ASP A 7 16.30 -43.98 -31.70
C ASP A 7 17.61 -44.40 -32.42
N ILE A 8 18.70 -44.63 -31.68
CA ILE A 8 19.97 -45.11 -32.26
C ILE A 8 20.06 -46.64 -32.15
N ARG A 9 20.40 -47.32 -33.25
CA ARG A 9 20.72 -48.76 -33.24
C ARG A 9 21.78 -49.03 -32.16
N GLN A 10 21.48 -49.94 -31.23
CA GLN A 10 22.12 -50.10 -29.90
C GLN A 10 23.66 -50.22 -29.82
N HIS A 11 24.42 -50.18 -30.92
CA HIS A 11 25.88 -50.35 -30.96
C HIS A 11 26.59 -49.47 -32.03
N CYS A 12 26.20 -48.20 -32.19
CA CYS A 12 26.90 -47.28 -33.10
C CYS A 12 28.32 -46.97 -32.60
N PRO A 13 29.39 -47.10 -33.42
CA PRO A 13 30.77 -46.89 -32.98
C PRO A 13 31.14 -45.42 -32.70
N GLY A 14 30.27 -44.45 -33.00
CA GLY A 14 30.55 -43.01 -32.88
C GLY A 14 31.35 -42.43 -34.05
N THR A 15 31.26 -41.12 -34.31
CA THR A 15 31.81 -40.44 -35.50
C THR A 15 33.34 -40.31 -35.51
N GLU A 16 33.99 -40.48 -34.37
CA GLU A 16 35.45 -40.42 -34.21
C GLU A 16 36.12 -41.80 -34.19
N SER A 17 35.35 -42.89 -34.14
CA SER A 17 35.89 -44.25 -34.17
C SER A 17 36.49 -44.61 -35.52
N ASN A 18 37.53 -45.46 -35.51
CA ASN A 18 38.09 -46.00 -36.74
C ASN A 18 37.06 -46.78 -37.58
N ASP A 19 36.06 -47.36 -36.92
CA ASP A 19 34.98 -48.14 -37.52
C ASP A 19 33.76 -47.29 -37.93
N ALA A 20 33.80 -45.98 -37.70
CA ALA A 20 32.74 -45.04 -38.09
C ALA A 20 32.47 -45.10 -39.60
N GLY A 21 31.23 -45.42 -39.98
CA GLY A 21 30.82 -45.58 -41.39
C GLY A 21 31.30 -46.88 -42.05
N LYS A 22 32.14 -47.70 -41.37
CA LYS A 22 32.72 -48.95 -41.89
C LYS A 22 32.14 -50.21 -41.23
N SER A 23 31.66 -50.09 -39.99
CA SER A 23 30.99 -51.18 -39.27
C SER A 23 29.72 -51.66 -39.99
N SER A 24 29.42 -52.96 -39.88
CA SER A 24 28.20 -53.59 -40.40
C SER A 24 26.92 -52.93 -39.85
N ILE A 25 26.99 -52.40 -38.62
CA ILE A 25 25.89 -51.71 -37.95
C ILE A 25 25.58 -50.35 -38.62
N CYS A 26 26.57 -49.73 -39.29
CA CYS A 26 26.39 -48.48 -40.05
C CYS A 26 25.67 -48.69 -41.39
N ALA A 27 25.33 -49.93 -41.77
CA ALA A 27 24.59 -50.22 -42.99
C ALA A 27 23.15 -49.65 -42.93
N GLY A 28 22.88 -48.67 -43.79
CA GLY A 28 21.61 -47.93 -43.84
C GLY A 28 21.62 -46.57 -43.14
N CYS A 29 22.74 -46.15 -42.54
CA CYS A 29 22.85 -44.80 -41.96
C CYS A 29 23.09 -43.74 -43.06
N PRO A 30 22.28 -42.66 -43.13
CA PRO A 30 22.41 -41.63 -44.17
C PRO A 30 23.76 -40.91 -44.13
N ASN A 31 24.40 -40.82 -42.95
CA ASN A 31 25.70 -40.17 -42.77
C ASN A 31 26.89 -41.16 -42.87
N LYS A 32 26.67 -42.41 -43.30
CA LYS A 32 27.70 -43.46 -43.41
C LYS A 32 28.89 -43.01 -44.25
N THR A 33 28.63 -42.41 -45.41
CA THR A 33 29.66 -41.99 -46.38
C THR A 33 30.56 -40.89 -45.83
N ILE A 34 29.97 -39.94 -45.09
CA ILE A 34 30.71 -38.84 -44.44
C ILE A 34 31.59 -39.38 -43.31
N CYS A 35 31.06 -40.27 -42.46
CA CYS A 35 31.85 -40.88 -41.39
C CYS A 35 32.97 -41.79 -41.92
N ALA A 36 32.71 -42.52 -43.02
CA ALA A 36 33.69 -43.40 -43.66
C ALA A 36 34.82 -42.62 -44.36
N SER A 37 34.56 -41.39 -44.81
CA SER A 37 35.53 -40.52 -45.50
C SER A 37 36.67 -40.04 -44.60
N GLY A 38 36.52 -40.12 -43.27
CA GLY A 38 37.51 -39.63 -42.32
C GLY A 38 37.57 -38.09 -42.20
N ILE A 39 36.73 -37.35 -42.93
CA ILE A 39 36.63 -35.88 -42.83
C ILE A 39 36.34 -35.42 -41.39
N THR A 40 35.55 -36.19 -40.64
CA THR A 40 35.26 -35.91 -39.23
C THR A 40 36.47 -36.12 -38.29
N ARG A 41 37.60 -36.63 -38.80
CA ARG A 41 38.84 -36.91 -38.06
C ARG A 41 40.00 -35.97 -38.41
N GLN A 42 39.84 -35.09 -39.40
CA GLN A 42 40.87 -34.09 -39.72
C GLN A 42 40.86 -33.00 -38.65
N SER A 43 42.03 -32.69 -38.07
CA SER A 43 42.19 -31.52 -37.20
C SER A 43 41.98 -30.26 -38.03
N ASP A 44 40.99 -29.46 -37.66
CA ASP A 44 40.62 -28.22 -38.36
C ASP A 44 41.83 -27.26 -38.33
N SER A 45 42.47 -27.01 -39.48
CA SER A 45 43.66 -26.14 -39.61
C SER A 45 43.41 -24.71 -39.10
N ASN A 46 42.14 -24.35 -38.94
CA ASN A 46 41.68 -23.09 -38.35
C ASN A 46 41.92 -23.00 -36.83
N ILE A 47 41.96 -24.12 -36.10
CA ILE A 47 42.19 -24.12 -34.63
C ILE A 47 43.65 -23.74 -34.32
N ASP A 48 44.60 -24.16 -35.16
CA ASP A 48 46.01 -23.82 -35.00
C ASP A 48 46.26 -22.33 -35.24
N LEU A 49 45.57 -21.72 -36.21
CA LEU A 49 45.64 -20.28 -36.47
C LEU A 49 45.09 -19.45 -35.29
N ILE A 50 43.98 -19.88 -34.69
CA ILE A 50 43.43 -19.23 -33.48
C ILE A 50 44.40 -19.38 -32.31
N LYS A 51 45.03 -20.54 -32.16
CA LYS A 51 46.03 -20.80 -31.11
C LYS A 51 47.27 -19.91 -31.27
N GLU A 52 47.75 -19.73 -32.49
CA GLU A 52 48.85 -18.80 -32.79
C GLU A 52 48.43 -17.36 -32.50
N ARG A 53 47.26 -16.93 -32.99
CA ARG A 53 46.76 -15.55 -32.80
C ARG A 53 46.57 -15.18 -31.33
N LEU A 54 46.02 -16.08 -30.53
CA LEU A 54 45.76 -15.86 -29.10
C LEU A 54 46.96 -16.23 -28.20
N SER A 55 48.11 -16.59 -28.78
CA SER A 55 49.34 -16.86 -28.02
C SER A 55 49.90 -15.61 -27.35
N THR A 56 49.66 -14.42 -27.92
CA THR A 56 50.08 -13.12 -27.37
C THR A 56 49.18 -12.61 -26.24
N VAL A 57 48.07 -13.30 -25.97
CA VAL A 57 47.11 -12.97 -24.91
C VAL A 57 47.44 -13.80 -23.67
N LYS A 58 47.79 -13.15 -22.55
CA LYS A 58 48.17 -13.87 -21.32
C LYS A 58 46.98 -14.56 -20.66
N ASN A 59 45.90 -13.83 -20.40
CA ASN A 59 44.71 -14.35 -19.74
C ASN A 59 43.46 -14.27 -20.62
N LYS A 60 42.71 -15.36 -20.71
CA LYS A 60 41.43 -15.43 -21.45
C LYS A 60 40.30 -15.72 -20.47
N LEU A 61 39.41 -14.75 -20.28
CA LEU A 61 38.30 -14.83 -19.33
C LEU A 61 36.97 -14.89 -20.09
N LEU A 62 36.14 -15.90 -19.81
CA LEU A 62 34.81 -16.00 -20.39
C LEU A 62 33.76 -15.46 -19.41
N VAL A 63 32.80 -14.70 -19.91
CA VAL A 63 31.61 -14.28 -19.15
C VAL A 63 30.41 -15.01 -19.72
N LEU A 64 29.77 -15.87 -18.91
CA LEU A 64 28.73 -16.82 -19.34
C LEU A 64 27.41 -16.60 -18.58
N SER A 65 26.29 -16.98 -19.19
CA SER A 65 24.97 -17.00 -18.52
C SER A 65 24.00 -17.97 -19.20
N GLY A 66 23.22 -18.71 -18.40
CA GLY A 66 22.23 -19.64 -18.94
C GLY A 66 20.99 -18.98 -19.56
N LYS A 67 20.73 -17.70 -19.28
CA LYS A 67 19.54 -16.96 -19.74
C LYS A 67 19.92 -15.57 -20.28
N GLY A 68 19.23 -15.13 -21.33
CA GLY A 68 19.35 -13.76 -21.85
C GLY A 68 18.83 -12.70 -20.87
N GLY A 69 19.42 -11.50 -20.90
CA GLY A 69 18.95 -10.36 -20.12
C GLY A 69 19.45 -10.28 -18.67
N VAL A 70 20.39 -11.13 -18.24
CA VAL A 70 20.96 -11.09 -16.88
C VAL A 70 22.03 -10.00 -16.67
N GLY A 71 22.28 -9.17 -17.68
CA GLY A 71 23.27 -8.07 -17.65
C GLY A 71 24.73 -8.50 -17.85
N LYS A 72 24.97 -9.58 -18.58
CA LYS A 72 26.29 -10.11 -18.88
C LYS A 72 27.25 -9.09 -19.53
N SER A 73 26.77 -8.39 -20.55
CA SER A 73 27.54 -7.37 -21.27
C SER A 73 27.92 -6.19 -20.37
N THR A 74 27.04 -5.83 -19.44
CA THR A 74 27.31 -4.84 -18.38
C THR A 74 28.45 -5.30 -17.48
N ILE A 75 28.43 -6.57 -17.02
CA ILE A 75 29.50 -7.15 -16.20
C ILE A 75 30.84 -7.16 -16.96
N THR A 76 30.82 -7.59 -18.23
CA THR A 76 32.02 -7.58 -19.09
C THR A 76 32.65 -6.20 -19.19
N SER A 77 31.85 -5.16 -19.46
CA SER A 77 32.32 -3.77 -19.51
C SER A 77 32.89 -3.31 -18.18
N LEU A 78 32.22 -3.60 -17.05
CA LEU A 78 32.67 -3.19 -15.73
C LEU A 78 34.01 -3.82 -15.32
N ILE A 79 34.17 -5.12 -15.52
CA ILE A 79 35.44 -5.82 -15.21
C ILE A 79 36.58 -5.23 -16.05
N SER A 80 36.33 -5.02 -17.35
CA SER A 80 37.35 -4.54 -18.28
C SER A 80 37.81 -3.13 -17.99
N ARG A 81 36.86 -2.19 -17.77
CA ARG A 81 37.19 -0.82 -17.39
C ARG A 81 37.88 -0.75 -16.02
N PHE A 82 37.52 -1.62 -15.09
CA PHE A 82 38.16 -1.67 -13.78
C PHE A 82 39.61 -2.15 -13.88
N LEU A 83 39.88 -3.18 -14.69
CA LEU A 83 41.24 -3.66 -14.93
C LEU A 83 42.12 -2.58 -15.59
N ALA A 84 41.60 -1.92 -16.64
CA ALA A 84 42.30 -0.88 -17.38
C ALA A 84 42.58 0.36 -16.50
N LEU A 85 41.61 0.79 -15.69
CA LEU A 85 41.74 2.00 -14.85
C LEU A 85 42.71 1.82 -13.68
N ASN A 86 42.75 0.64 -13.05
CA ASN A 86 43.57 0.42 -11.85
C ASN A 86 45.05 0.13 -12.14
N ASN A 87 45.37 -0.26 -13.37
CA ASN A 87 46.75 -0.47 -13.77
C ASN A 87 46.96 -0.04 -15.24
N PRO A 88 47.49 1.16 -15.48
CA PRO A 88 47.78 1.67 -16.82
C PRO A 88 48.76 0.80 -17.62
N ASP A 89 49.58 -0.02 -16.94
CA ASP A 89 50.56 -0.90 -17.59
C ASP A 89 49.95 -2.23 -18.08
N ILE A 90 48.66 -2.47 -17.83
CA ILE A 90 47.94 -3.68 -18.26
C ILE A 90 47.08 -3.35 -19.48
N ASN A 91 47.26 -4.12 -20.56
CA ASN A 91 46.44 -4.02 -21.76
C ASN A 91 45.25 -4.99 -21.69
N VAL A 92 44.03 -4.44 -21.82
CA VAL A 92 42.77 -5.18 -21.73
C VAL A 92 42.01 -5.09 -23.05
N ALA A 93 41.37 -6.17 -23.45
CA ALA A 93 40.47 -6.15 -24.59
C ALA A 93 39.17 -6.92 -24.33
N ILE A 94 38.10 -6.47 -24.97
CA ILE A 94 36.80 -7.15 -25.02
C ILE A 94 36.58 -7.71 -26.41
N LEU A 95 36.14 -8.97 -26.46
CA LEU A 95 35.61 -9.57 -27.67
C LEU A 95 34.12 -9.91 -27.47
N ASP A 96 33.26 -9.26 -28.25
CA ASP A 96 31.81 -9.47 -28.26
C ASP A 96 31.42 -10.57 -29.25
N ILE A 97 31.11 -11.75 -28.72
CA ILE A 97 30.76 -12.96 -29.47
C ILE A 97 29.23 -13.16 -29.51
N ASP A 98 28.45 -12.28 -28.87
CA ASP A 98 26.98 -12.29 -28.94
C ASP A 98 26.47 -11.67 -30.26
N ILE A 99 26.75 -12.38 -31.37
CA ILE A 99 26.52 -11.88 -32.74
C ILE A 99 25.04 -11.51 -32.99
N CYS A 100 24.10 -12.12 -32.28
CA CYS A 100 22.67 -11.88 -32.47
C CYS A 100 22.14 -10.63 -31.74
N GLY A 101 22.89 -10.14 -30.75
CA GLY A 101 22.53 -8.98 -29.95
C GLY A 101 23.75 -8.18 -29.51
N PRO A 102 24.59 -7.68 -30.45
CA PRO A 102 25.84 -7.00 -30.12
C PRO A 102 25.57 -5.72 -29.34
N SER A 103 25.87 -5.74 -28.04
CA SER A 103 25.55 -4.64 -27.13
C SER A 103 26.78 -3.85 -26.67
N GLN A 104 27.98 -4.41 -26.82
CA GLN A 104 29.23 -3.81 -26.33
C GLN A 104 29.55 -2.44 -26.94
N PRO A 105 29.37 -2.18 -28.25
CA PRO A 105 29.61 -0.84 -28.80
C PRO A 105 28.76 0.26 -28.16
N ARG A 106 27.51 -0.08 -27.79
CA ARG A 106 26.62 0.84 -27.05
C ARG A 106 27.10 1.04 -25.63
N VAL A 107 27.32 -0.04 -24.91
CA VAL A 107 27.71 -0.02 -23.48
C VAL A 107 29.01 0.75 -23.26
N LEU A 108 29.94 0.70 -24.23
CA LEU A 108 31.25 1.34 -24.14
C LEU A 108 31.34 2.72 -24.82
N GLY A 109 30.25 3.18 -25.45
CA GLY A 109 30.17 4.53 -26.04
C GLY A 109 30.91 4.72 -27.35
N VAL A 110 31.09 3.64 -28.13
CA VAL A 110 31.83 3.64 -29.40
C VAL A 110 30.92 3.28 -30.59
N ILE A 111 29.62 3.57 -30.49
CA ILE A 111 28.69 3.41 -31.63
C ILE A 111 29.13 4.34 -32.76
N GLY A 112 29.29 3.79 -33.96
CA GLY A 112 29.64 4.55 -35.16
C GLY A 112 31.13 4.47 -35.52
N GLU A 113 31.96 3.93 -34.63
CA GLU A 113 33.35 3.57 -34.94
C GLU A 113 33.40 2.43 -35.95
N GLN A 114 34.46 2.39 -36.76
CA GLN A 114 34.68 1.36 -37.78
C GLN A 114 35.96 0.60 -37.51
N VAL A 115 35.93 -0.70 -37.77
CA VAL A 115 37.11 -1.56 -37.70
C VAL A 115 37.95 -1.35 -38.96
N HIS A 116 39.24 -1.07 -38.76
CA HIS A 116 40.18 -0.95 -39.87
C HIS A 116 40.86 -2.30 -40.13
N GLN A 117 41.01 -2.64 -41.41
CA GLN A 117 41.78 -3.81 -41.82
C GLN A 117 43.21 -3.39 -42.14
N SER A 118 44.17 -3.98 -41.44
CA SER A 118 45.61 -3.78 -41.63
C SER A 118 46.23 -5.03 -42.30
N GLY A 119 47.53 -4.97 -42.61
CA GLY A 119 48.27 -6.14 -43.11
C GLY A 119 48.42 -7.29 -42.10
N SER A 120 48.18 -7.05 -40.81
CA SER A 120 48.27 -8.05 -39.73
C SER A 120 46.91 -8.62 -39.29
N GLY A 121 45.81 -8.01 -39.72
CA GLY A 121 44.44 -8.41 -39.35
C GLY A 121 43.48 -7.24 -39.21
N TRP A 122 42.35 -7.45 -38.55
CA TRP A 122 41.46 -6.38 -38.09
C TRP A 122 42.03 -5.70 -36.85
N SER A 123 42.17 -4.38 -36.89
CA SER A 123 42.53 -3.57 -35.73
C SER A 123 41.30 -3.32 -34.85
N PRO A 124 41.33 -3.66 -33.56
CA PRO A 124 40.21 -3.42 -32.66
C PRO A 124 40.01 -1.91 -32.43
N VAL A 125 38.80 -1.53 -32.02
CA VAL A 125 38.46 -0.14 -31.68
C VAL A 125 38.94 0.14 -30.26
N TYR A 126 39.80 1.14 -30.07
CA TYR A 126 40.29 1.54 -28.75
C TYR A 126 39.27 2.47 -28.07
N ILE A 127 38.86 2.09 -26.87
CA ILE A 127 37.95 2.86 -26.00
C ILE A 127 38.76 3.77 -25.08
N GLU A 128 39.89 3.26 -24.58
CA GLU A 128 40.91 3.98 -23.79
C GLU A 128 42.28 3.49 -24.29
N ASP A 129 43.38 4.18 -23.94
CA ASP A 129 44.73 3.86 -24.44
C ASP A 129 45.15 2.40 -24.20
N ASN A 130 44.63 1.79 -23.13
CA ASN A 130 44.89 0.40 -22.74
C ASN A 130 43.63 -0.50 -22.71
N LEU A 131 42.52 -0.06 -23.31
CA LEU A 131 41.26 -0.83 -23.41
C LEU A 131 40.71 -0.82 -24.84
N SER A 132 40.62 -1.98 -25.48
CA SER A 132 40.10 -2.14 -26.85
C SER A 132 38.90 -3.09 -26.96
N LEU A 133 38.10 -2.95 -28.02
CA LEU A 133 36.90 -3.74 -28.30
C LEU A 133 36.86 -4.22 -29.75
N MET A 134 36.46 -5.47 -29.95
CA MET A 134 35.97 -5.98 -31.23
C MET A 134 34.54 -6.51 -31.06
N SER A 135 33.64 -6.12 -31.97
CA SER A 135 32.24 -6.56 -32.00
C SER A 135 31.72 -6.58 -33.44
N ILE A 136 30.78 -7.49 -33.73
CA ILE A 136 30.05 -7.47 -35.00
C ILE A 136 29.30 -6.16 -35.22
N GLY A 137 28.97 -5.41 -34.16
CA GLY A 137 28.29 -4.12 -34.27
C GLY A 137 29.04 -3.09 -35.12
N PHE A 138 30.36 -3.21 -35.28
CA PHE A 138 31.16 -2.35 -36.18
C PHE A 138 31.12 -2.77 -37.66
N LEU A 139 30.66 -4.00 -37.94
CA LEU A 139 30.60 -4.59 -39.28
C LEU A 139 29.17 -4.57 -39.86
N LEU A 140 28.19 -4.08 -39.10
CA LEU A 140 26.81 -3.90 -39.56
C LEU A 140 26.64 -2.57 -40.31
N ALA A 141 25.83 -2.57 -41.37
CA ALA A 141 25.56 -1.36 -42.14
C ALA A 141 24.76 -0.33 -41.33
N ASN A 142 23.76 -0.79 -40.56
CA ASN A 142 23.10 0.04 -39.56
C ASN A 142 23.14 -0.63 -38.17
N PRO A 143 23.31 0.16 -37.08
CA PRO A 143 23.30 -0.36 -35.71
C PRO A 143 21.97 -1.01 -35.27
N SER A 144 20.89 -0.82 -36.03
CA SER A 144 19.57 -1.39 -35.76
C SER A 144 19.24 -2.60 -36.63
N ASP A 145 20.16 -3.04 -37.51
CA ASP A 145 19.94 -4.18 -38.37
C ASP A 145 19.94 -5.48 -37.55
N ALA A 146 18.88 -6.28 -37.71
CA ALA A 146 18.83 -7.60 -37.10
C ALA A 146 19.80 -8.57 -37.80
N VAL A 147 20.65 -9.25 -37.03
CA VAL A 147 21.61 -10.22 -37.58
C VAL A 147 20.94 -11.57 -37.81
N ILE A 148 20.26 -11.72 -38.94
CA ILE A 148 19.55 -12.95 -39.34
C ILE A 148 20.49 -13.87 -40.14
N TRP A 149 21.52 -14.42 -39.50
CA TRP A 149 22.50 -15.29 -40.14
C TRP A 149 22.29 -16.78 -39.79
N ARG A 150 22.55 -17.68 -40.74
CA ARG A 150 22.55 -19.13 -40.49
C ARG A 150 23.79 -19.55 -39.72
N GLY A 151 23.69 -20.60 -38.90
CA GLY A 151 24.75 -21.11 -38.02
C GLY A 151 26.16 -21.15 -38.62
N PRO A 152 26.39 -21.70 -39.84
CA PRO A 152 27.71 -21.72 -40.45
C PRO A 152 28.34 -20.33 -40.68
N LYS A 153 27.53 -19.32 -41.00
CA LYS A 153 28.00 -17.94 -41.20
C LYS A 153 28.35 -17.28 -39.86
N LYS A 154 27.57 -17.55 -38.81
CA LYS A 154 27.86 -17.08 -37.45
C LYS A 154 29.14 -17.73 -36.91
N ASN A 155 29.27 -19.05 -37.02
CA ASN A 155 30.47 -19.79 -36.60
C ASN A 155 31.71 -19.33 -37.38
N GLY A 156 31.55 -19.06 -38.68
CA GLY A 156 32.60 -18.45 -39.50
C GLY A 156 33.05 -17.08 -38.99
N MET A 157 32.12 -16.24 -38.55
CA MET A 157 32.44 -14.93 -37.97
C MET A 157 33.13 -15.03 -36.61
N ILE A 158 32.68 -15.93 -35.73
CA ILE A 158 33.35 -16.20 -34.44
C ILE A 158 34.79 -16.66 -34.70
N ARG A 159 34.99 -17.54 -35.67
CA ARG A 159 36.33 -17.99 -36.09
C ARG A 159 37.17 -16.80 -36.55
N GLN A 160 36.65 -15.94 -37.42
CA GLN A 160 37.38 -14.76 -37.90
C GLN A 160 37.76 -13.80 -36.77
N PHE A 161 36.86 -13.55 -35.81
CA PHE A 161 37.21 -12.73 -34.64
C PHE A 161 38.35 -13.32 -33.80
N LEU A 162 38.43 -14.65 -33.70
CA LEU A 162 39.46 -15.33 -32.94
C LEU A 162 40.79 -15.49 -33.70
N SER A 163 40.77 -15.51 -35.04
CA SER A 163 41.96 -15.75 -35.88
C SER A 163 42.53 -14.52 -36.58
N GLU A 164 41.70 -13.55 -36.92
CA GLU A 164 42.04 -12.42 -37.80
C GLU A 164 42.09 -11.06 -37.08
N VAL A 165 41.68 -10.96 -35.82
CA VAL A 165 41.82 -9.71 -35.04
C VAL A 165 43.24 -9.61 -34.50
N ASP A 166 43.92 -8.51 -34.80
CA ASP A 166 45.25 -8.24 -34.28
C ASP A 166 45.15 -7.56 -32.91
N TRP A 167 45.25 -8.38 -31.87
CA TRP A 167 45.17 -7.95 -30.48
C TRP A 167 46.46 -7.33 -29.94
N GLY A 168 47.60 -7.48 -30.64
CA GLY A 168 48.91 -7.13 -30.10
C GLY A 168 49.26 -7.92 -28.84
N MET A 169 49.99 -7.29 -27.90
CA MET A 169 50.28 -7.87 -26.58
C MET A 169 49.18 -7.50 -25.58
N LEU A 170 48.39 -8.50 -25.16
CA LEU A 170 47.31 -8.32 -24.17
C LEU A 170 47.58 -9.10 -22.90
N ASP A 171 47.26 -8.47 -21.77
CA ASP A 171 47.25 -9.12 -20.47
C ASP A 171 45.92 -9.84 -20.21
N TYR A 172 44.80 -9.25 -20.64
CA TYR A 172 43.47 -9.82 -20.49
C TYR A 172 42.64 -9.67 -21.78
N LEU A 173 42.10 -10.77 -22.27
CA LEU A 173 41.01 -10.80 -23.24
C LEU A 173 39.76 -11.33 -22.55
N ILE A 174 38.70 -10.50 -22.51
CA ILE A 174 37.43 -10.82 -21.87
C ILE A 174 36.37 -11.06 -22.95
N LEU A 175 35.77 -12.25 -22.96
CA LEU A 175 34.86 -12.69 -24.00
C LEU A 175 33.40 -12.60 -23.51
N ASP A 176 32.59 -11.74 -24.14
CA ASP A 176 31.15 -11.65 -23.92
C ASP A 176 30.44 -12.65 -24.83
N THR A 177 29.87 -13.69 -24.25
CA THR A 177 29.31 -14.84 -24.99
C THR A 177 27.82 -14.65 -25.33
N PRO A 178 27.21 -15.45 -26.21
CA PRO A 178 25.75 -15.45 -26.37
C PRO A 178 25.05 -16.12 -25.17
N PRO A 179 23.76 -15.86 -24.87
CA PRO A 179 23.05 -16.52 -23.78
C PRO A 179 22.71 -17.99 -24.09
N GLY A 180 22.69 -18.84 -23.05
CA GLY A 180 22.26 -20.24 -23.11
C GLY A 180 23.21 -21.16 -23.89
N THR A 181 22.80 -22.43 -24.10
CA THR A 181 23.60 -23.46 -24.79
C THR A 181 23.43 -23.44 -26.31
N SER A 182 23.55 -22.27 -26.92
CA SER A 182 23.36 -22.08 -28.38
C SER A 182 24.54 -22.64 -29.21
N ASP A 183 24.36 -22.82 -30.52
CA ASP A 183 25.40 -23.34 -31.44
C ASP A 183 26.63 -22.42 -31.47
N GLU A 184 26.43 -21.12 -31.32
CA GLU A 184 27.46 -20.09 -31.22
C GLU A 184 28.30 -20.28 -29.94
N HIS A 185 27.64 -20.61 -28.83
CA HIS A 185 28.26 -20.89 -27.54
C HIS A 185 29.15 -22.13 -27.60
N LEU A 186 28.65 -23.22 -28.20
CA LEU A 186 29.40 -24.45 -28.42
C LEU A 186 30.61 -24.24 -29.35
N SER A 187 30.43 -23.42 -30.40
CA SER A 187 31.48 -23.12 -31.38
C SER A 187 32.61 -22.29 -30.77
N ALA A 188 32.28 -21.26 -29.99
CA ALA A 188 33.27 -20.46 -29.26
C ALA A 188 34.08 -21.33 -28.28
N THR A 189 33.41 -22.18 -27.49
CA THR A 189 34.09 -23.12 -26.59
C THR A 189 34.98 -24.12 -27.34
N LEU A 190 34.52 -24.66 -28.48
CA LEU A 190 35.29 -25.61 -29.29
C LEU A 190 36.57 -24.98 -29.83
N TYR A 191 36.50 -23.76 -30.38
CA TYR A 191 37.67 -23.04 -30.87
C TYR A 191 38.64 -22.64 -29.75
N LEU A 192 38.12 -22.33 -28.56
CA LEU A 192 38.91 -21.92 -27.41
C LEU A 192 39.46 -23.08 -26.58
N LYS A 193 38.99 -24.32 -26.81
CA LYS A 193 39.37 -25.51 -26.04
C LYS A 193 40.89 -25.73 -25.97
N ASN A 194 41.61 -25.39 -27.03
CA ASN A 194 43.06 -25.64 -27.18
C ASN A 194 43.95 -24.40 -26.98
N VAL A 195 43.40 -23.24 -26.60
CA VAL A 195 44.15 -21.97 -26.43
C VAL A 195 44.38 -21.55 -24.98
N GLY A 196 43.96 -22.38 -24.02
CA GLY A 196 44.21 -22.18 -22.59
C GLY A 196 43.30 -21.12 -21.97
N ILE A 197 42.03 -21.47 -21.73
CA ILE A 197 41.08 -20.60 -21.02
C ILE A 197 41.52 -20.47 -19.55
N THR A 198 41.67 -19.24 -19.07
CA THR A 198 42.06 -18.94 -17.68
C THR A 198 40.91 -19.25 -16.71
N GLY A 199 39.67 -18.95 -17.11
CA GLY A 199 38.48 -19.35 -16.38
C GLY A 199 37.21 -18.66 -16.87
N ALA A 200 36.07 -19.04 -16.29
CA ALA A 200 34.76 -18.49 -16.60
C ALA A 200 34.09 -17.88 -15.37
N VAL A 201 33.50 -16.70 -15.57
CA VAL A 201 32.63 -16.01 -14.62
C VAL A 201 31.19 -16.20 -15.06
N ILE A 202 30.36 -16.75 -14.16
CA ILE A 202 28.96 -17.05 -14.44
C ILE A 202 28.09 -15.92 -13.89
N VAL A 203 27.25 -15.31 -14.73
CA VAL A 203 26.35 -14.21 -14.35
C VAL A 203 24.91 -14.72 -14.25
N THR A 204 24.24 -14.42 -13.14
CA THR A 204 22.82 -14.76 -12.91
C THR A 204 22.05 -13.59 -12.33
N THR A 205 20.73 -13.66 -12.32
CA THR A 205 19.85 -12.83 -11.49
C THR A 205 19.17 -13.68 -10.41
N PRO A 206 18.51 -13.09 -9.39
CA PRO A 206 17.97 -13.85 -8.26
C PRO A 206 16.74 -14.69 -8.56
N GLN A 207 16.02 -14.42 -9.65
CA GLN A 207 14.77 -15.11 -9.96
C GLN A 207 15.03 -16.60 -10.23
N GLN A 208 14.20 -17.48 -9.68
CA GLN A 208 14.43 -18.93 -9.80
C GLN A 208 14.50 -19.44 -11.24
N VAL A 209 13.77 -18.79 -12.16
CA VAL A 209 13.82 -19.14 -13.58
C VAL A 209 15.23 -18.93 -14.16
N ALA A 210 15.94 -17.86 -13.78
CA ALA A 210 17.32 -17.64 -14.23
C ALA A 210 18.30 -18.64 -13.62
N LEU A 211 18.10 -18.99 -12.34
CA LEU A 211 18.93 -19.97 -11.63
C LEU A 211 18.79 -21.38 -12.21
N LEU A 212 17.61 -21.78 -12.69
CA LEU A 212 17.39 -23.06 -13.37
C LEU A 212 18.23 -23.19 -14.66
N ASP A 213 18.38 -22.11 -15.42
CA ASP A 213 19.19 -22.12 -16.65
C ASP A 213 20.68 -22.01 -16.35
N VAL A 214 21.07 -21.24 -15.33
CA VAL A 214 22.48 -21.15 -14.89
C VAL A 214 23.00 -22.47 -14.34
N ARG A 215 22.16 -23.32 -13.75
CA ARG A 215 22.53 -24.70 -13.37
C ARG A 215 22.94 -25.55 -14.56
N LYS A 216 22.24 -25.40 -15.70
CA LYS A 216 22.60 -26.08 -16.95
C LYS A 216 23.91 -25.53 -17.51
N GLU A 217 24.13 -24.22 -17.40
CA GLU A 217 25.37 -23.56 -17.83
C GLU A 217 26.59 -24.02 -17.02
N ILE A 218 26.44 -24.17 -15.70
CA ILE A 218 27.47 -24.72 -14.84
C ILE A 218 27.80 -26.18 -15.20
N ASP A 219 26.78 -26.99 -15.49
CA ASP A 219 26.96 -28.37 -15.96
C ASP A 219 27.67 -28.41 -17.33
N PHE A 220 27.36 -27.47 -18.23
CA PHE A 220 28.07 -27.28 -19.49
C PHE A 220 29.56 -26.99 -19.28
N CYS A 221 29.92 -26.02 -18.43
CA CYS A 221 31.32 -25.72 -18.11
C CYS A 221 32.08 -26.95 -17.57
N LYS A 222 31.44 -27.73 -16.68
CA LYS A 222 32.01 -28.97 -16.15
C LYS A 222 32.24 -30.01 -17.25
N LYS A 223 31.29 -30.19 -18.16
CA LYS A 223 31.40 -31.11 -19.30
C LYS A 223 32.42 -30.65 -20.35
N ALA A 224 32.56 -29.34 -20.55
CA ALA A 224 33.51 -28.73 -21.48
C ALA A 224 34.92 -28.57 -20.89
N ASN A 225 35.13 -28.91 -19.62
CA ASN A 225 36.39 -28.75 -18.88
C ASN A 225 36.87 -27.28 -18.82
N ILE A 226 35.93 -26.34 -18.66
CA ILE A 226 36.22 -24.91 -18.45
C ILE A 226 36.31 -24.64 -16.95
N PRO A 227 37.43 -24.10 -16.43
CA PRO A 227 37.54 -23.71 -15.02
C PRO A 227 36.51 -22.62 -14.67
N ILE A 228 35.68 -22.85 -13.65
CA ILE A 228 34.74 -21.84 -13.16
C ILE A 228 35.42 -21.06 -12.04
N LEU A 229 35.60 -19.75 -12.22
CA LEU A 229 36.13 -18.86 -11.18
C LEU A 229 35.03 -18.58 -10.14
N GLY A 230 33.80 -18.33 -10.58
CA GLY A 230 32.67 -18.27 -9.67
C GLY A 230 31.45 -17.60 -10.25
N VAL A 231 30.45 -17.40 -9.39
CA VAL A 231 29.14 -16.85 -9.76
C VAL A 231 29.01 -15.40 -9.27
N ILE A 232 28.60 -14.50 -10.17
CA ILE A 232 28.15 -13.15 -9.87
C ILE A 232 26.63 -13.12 -9.96
N GLU A 233 25.97 -12.73 -8.87
CA GLU A 233 24.54 -12.45 -8.88
C GLU A 233 24.32 -10.96 -9.22
N ASN A 234 24.00 -10.68 -10.48
CA ASN A 234 23.66 -9.34 -10.94
C ASN A 234 22.19 -9.03 -10.67
N MET A 235 21.85 -7.74 -10.60
CA MET A 235 20.49 -7.27 -10.31
C MET A 235 19.93 -7.83 -9.00
N ASN A 236 20.79 -8.08 -8.01
CA ASN A 236 20.42 -8.82 -6.79
C ASN A 236 19.52 -8.05 -5.82
N ILE A 237 19.58 -6.73 -5.95
CA ILE A 237 18.94 -5.72 -5.14
C ILE A 237 18.68 -4.60 -6.11
N PHE A 238 17.48 -4.06 -6.20
CA PHE A 238 17.30 -2.80 -6.88
C PHE A 238 17.93 -1.67 -6.04
N VAL A 239 19.05 -1.07 -6.50
CA VAL A 239 19.53 0.21 -5.95
C VAL A 239 18.63 1.30 -6.50
N CYS A 240 17.39 1.31 -6.02
CA CYS A 240 16.65 2.54 -5.96
C CYS A 240 17.52 3.52 -5.17
N PRO A 241 17.85 4.72 -5.69
CA PRO A 241 18.63 5.73 -4.96
C PRO A 241 18.01 6.18 -3.61
N LYS A 242 16.89 5.57 -3.21
CA LYS A 242 15.84 6.05 -2.34
C LYS A 242 15.08 4.94 -1.56
N CYS A 243 15.44 3.64 -1.63
CA CYS A 243 14.67 2.54 -1.03
C CYS A 243 15.52 1.56 -0.18
N LYS A 244 14.93 0.88 0.85
CA LYS A 244 15.57 -0.26 1.56
C LYS A 244 15.67 -1.50 0.67
N ALA A 245 16.90 -2.00 0.51
CA ALA A 245 17.23 -3.22 -0.22
C ALA A 245 16.72 -4.49 0.47
N THR A 246 15.98 -5.34 -0.24
CA THR A 246 15.73 -6.73 0.16
C THR A 246 16.70 -7.65 -0.59
N LEU A 247 17.50 -8.42 0.15
CA LEU A 247 18.45 -9.40 -0.40
C LEU A 247 17.69 -10.67 -0.80
N THR A 248 17.69 -11.00 -2.08
CA THR A 248 16.98 -12.19 -2.59
C THR A 248 17.83 -13.48 -2.60
N GLY A 249 19.15 -13.41 -2.36
CA GLY A 249 20.04 -14.51 -1.96
C GLY A 249 20.11 -15.79 -2.84
N GLY A 250 19.40 -15.84 -3.96
CA GLY A 250 19.20 -17.05 -4.74
C GLY A 250 20.45 -17.57 -5.43
N GLY A 251 21.28 -16.68 -5.99
CA GLY A 251 22.57 -16.99 -6.58
C GLY A 251 23.59 -17.48 -5.55
N TYR A 252 23.61 -16.88 -4.36
CA TYR A 252 24.46 -17.35 -3.25
C TYR A 252 24.06 -18.76 -2.79
N ALA A 253 22.77 -19.01 -2.61
CA ALA A 253 22.25 -20.32 -2.24
C ALA A 253 22.60 -21.39 -3.28
N MET A 254 22.45 -21.09 -4.57
CA MET A 254 22.83 -21.98 -5.68
C MET A 254 24.35 -22.25 -5.71
N ALA A 255 25.19 -21.21 -5.57
CA ALA A 255 26.64 -21.37 -5.57
C ALA A 255 27.10 -22.29 -4.42
N LYS A 256 26.53 -22.12 -3.22
CA LYS A 256 26.77 -22.98 -2.06
C LYS A 256 26.32 -24.42 -2.29
N GLU A 257 25.15 -24.61 -2.91
CA GLU A 257 24.62 -25.94 -3.24
C GLU A 257 25.51 -26.70 -4.25
N LEU A 258 26.02 -26.00 -5.26
CA LEU A 258 26.82 -26.59 -6.34
C LEU A 258 28.33 -26.67 -6.03
N ASN A 259 28.74 -26.22 -4.84
CA ASN A 259 30.12 -26.10 -4.39
C ASN A 259 30.99 -25.27 -5.35
N ILE A 260 30.49 -24.11 -5.75
CA ILE A 260 31.17 -23.14 -6.62
C ILE A 260 31.34 -21.84 -5.82
N GLU A 261 32.44 -21.13 -6.05
CA GLU A 261 32.67 -19.87 -5.34
C GLU A 261 31.65 -18.80 -5.75
N PHE A 262 31.20 -18.05 -4.76
CA PHE A 262 30.35 -16.89 -4.97
C PHE A 262 31.21 -15.62 -4.95
N LEU A 263 31.37 -14.99 -6.11
CA LEU A 263 32.27 -13.84 -6.26
C LEU A 263 31.67 -12.57 -5.66
N GLY A 264 30.34 -12.48 -5.62
CA GLY A 264 29.60 -11.38 -5.01
C GLY A 264 28.30 -11.09 -5.76
N SER A 265 27.58 -10.08 -5.29
CA SER A 265 26.35 -9.64 -5.94
C SER A 265 26.42 -8.18 -6.35
N LEU A 266 26.00 -7.85 -7.56
CA LEU A 266 25.84 -6.48 -8.00
C LEU A 266 24.38 -6.08 -7.98
N PRO A 267 24.06 -4.90 -7.46
CA PRO A 267 22.68 -4.48 -7.38
C PRO A 267 22.24 -3.86 -8.73
N LEU A 268 20.95 -3.92 -9.04
CA LEU A 268 20.33 -3.27 -10.19
C LEU A 268 20.33 -1.76 -9.92
N ASP A 269 21.38 -1.10 -10.41
CA ASP A 269 21.63 0.33 -10.24
C ASP A 269 21.17 1.11 -11.49
N PRO A 270 20.12 1.95 -11.41
CA PRO A 270 19.65 2.76 -12.53
C PRO A 270 20.71 3.70 -13.10
N LEU A 271 21.69 4.14 -12.29
CA LEU A 271 22.78 4.99 -12.75
C LEU A 271 23.75 4.20 -13.63
N LEU A 272 24.00 2.93 -13.28
CA LEU A 272 24.78 2.01 -14.10
C LEU A 272 24.05 1.73 -15.42
N THR A 273 22.74 1.45 -15.37
CA THR A 273 21.92 1.27 -16.59
C THR A 273 22.00 2.49 -17.50
N ARG A 274 21.83 3.69 -16.94
CA ARG A 274 21.95 4.94 -17.69
C ARG A 274 23.34 5.11 -18.31
N CYS A 275 24.42 4.85 -17.57
CA CYS A 275 25.76 4.91 -18.12
C CYS A 275 25.96 3.93 -19.28
N CYS A 276 25.44 2.70 -19.17
CA CYS A 276 25.49 1.73 -20.26
C CYS A 276 24.67 2.18 -21.48
N ASP A 277 23.49 2.79 -21.29
CA ASP A 277 22.66 3.27 -22.40
C ASP A 277 23.25 4.51 -23.09
N GLU A 278 23.88 5.40 -22.32
CA GLU A 278 24.57 6.60 -22.81
C GLU A 278 26.02 6.32 -23.27
N GLY A 279 26.54 5.11 -23.06
CA GLY A 279 27.92 4.73 -23.40
C GLY A 279 29.00 5.39 -22.53
N LYS A 280 28.67 5.82 -21.32
CA LYS A 280 29.59 6.52 -20.40
C LYS A 280 30.31 5.58 -19.45
N ASN A 281 31.52 5.96 -19.04
CA ASN A 281 32.31 5.19 -18.07
C ASN A 281 31.74 5.36 -16.64
N PHE A 282 31.04 4.33 -16.16
CA PHE A 282 30.42 4.33 -14.83
C PHE A 282 31.42 4.50 -13.67
N LEU A 283 32.66 4.02 -13.82
CA LEU A 283 33.69 4.10 -12.79
C LEU A 283 34.14 5.55 -12.52
N THR A 284 34.12 6.39 -13.55
CA THR A 284 34.52 7.80 -13.46
C THR A 284 33.34 8.74 -13.22
N GLU A 285 32.16 8.44 -13.77
CA GLU A 285 30.95 9.25 -13.62
C GLU A 285 30.35 9.17 -12.20
N PHE A 286 30.40 7.98 -11.58
CA PHE A 286 29.79 7.74 -10.27
C PHE A 286 30.74 7.02 -9.29
N PRO A 287 31.93 7.58 -8.98
CA PRO A 287 32.99 6.91 -8.21
C PRO A 287 32.60 6.52 -6.78
N GLN A 288 31.52 7.10 -6.25
CA GLN A 288 30.98 6.81 -4.92
C GLN A 288 29.77 5.86 -4.93
N SER A 289 29.40 5.28 -6.08
CA SER A 289 28.27 4.33 -6.14
C SER A 289 28.56 3.07 -5.32
N PRO A 290 27.59 2.57 -4.52
CA PRO A 290 27.65 1.26 -3.87
C PRO A 290 28.09 0.12 -4.81
N THR A 291 27.68 0.20 -6.08
CA THR A 291 28.02 -0.74 -7.14
C THR A 291 29.53 -0.85 -7.39
N ILE A 292 30.28 0.26 -7.24
CA ILE A 292 31.74 0.28 -7.42
C ILE A 292 32.46 -0.42 -6.25
N PHE A 293 32.00 -0.21 -5.02
CA PHE A 293 32.58 -0.89 -3.85
C PHE A 293 32.43 -2.41 -3.93
N THR A 294 31.29 -2.90 -4.42
CA THR A 294 31.10 -4.34 -4.61
C THR A 294 31.88 -4.87 -5.80
N LEU A 295 31.97 -4.11 -6.90
CA LEU A 295 32.78 -4.46 -8.07
C LEU A 295 34.27 -4.60 -7.72
N GLN A 296 34.82 -3.73 -6.87
CA GLN A 296 36.21 -3.82 -6.39
C GLN A 296 36.50 -5.18 -5.75
N THR A 297 35.55 -5.68 -4.94
CA THR A 297 35.69 -6.97 -4.25
C THR A 297 35.57 -8.14 -5.23
N ILE A 298 34.58 -8.10 -6.13
CA ILE A 298 34.35 -9.13 -7.15
C ILE A 298 35.59 -9.28 -8.06
N VAL A 299 36.15 -8.18 -8.54
CA VAL A 299 37.30 -8.20 -9.47
C VAL A 299 38.56 -8.65 -8.75
N GLN A 300 38.80 -8.22 -7.50
CA GLN A 300 39.94 -8.69 -6.70
C GLN A 300 39.90 -10.20 -6.43
N ILE A 301 38.73 -10.77 -6.13
CA ILE A 301 38.56 -12.22 -5.93
C ILE A 301 38.77 -12.98 -7.25
N SER A 302 38.15 -12.50 -8.34
CA SER A 302 38.25 -13.10 -9.67
C SER A 302 39.71 -13.15 -10.18
N ILE A 303 40.48 -12.07 -9.96
CA ILE A 303 41.90 -12.01 -10.35
C ILE A 303 42.76 -12.92 -9.46
N LYS A 304 42.53 -12.92 -8.14
CA LYS A 304 43.30 -13.76 -7.19
C LYS A 304 43.16 -15.24 -7.50
N GLN A 305 41.98 -15.67 -7.95
CA GLN A 305 41.73 -17.05 -8.34
C GLN A 305 42.24 -17.41 -9.75
N SER A 306 42.34 -16.43 -10.64
CA SER A 306 42.94 -16.60 -11.97
C SER A 306 44.45 -16.85 -11.95
N GLY A 307 45.11 -16.76 -10.78
CA GLY A 307 46.52 -17.10 -10.59
C GLY A 307 47.52 -16.03 -11.04
N CYS A 308 47.07 -14.85 -11.48
CA CYS A 308 47.95 -13.77 -11.95
C CYS A 308 47.92 -12.54 -11.02
N ILE A 309 49.12 -12.14 -10.56
CA ILE A 309 49.50 -10.97 -9.73
C ILE A 309 49.62 -11.23 -8.22
N THR A 310 50.87 -11.20 -7.75
CA THR A 310 51.27 -10.99 -6.35
C THR A 310 50.97 -9.53 -5.97
N ILE A 311 49.81 -9.26 -5.38
CA ILE A 311 49.59 -7.97 -4.70
C ILE A 311 50.49 -7.97 -3.47
N LYS A 312 51.40 -6.98 -3.38
CA LYS A 312 52.21 -6.75 -2.18
C LYS A 312 51.29 -6.68 -0.97
N LYS A 313 51.36 -7.70 -0.10
CA LYS A 313 50.80 -7.69 1.25
C LYS A 313 51.23 -6.38 1.92
N TYR A 314 50.27 -5.53 2.28
CA TYR A 314 50.43 -4.78 3.51
C TYR A 314 50.28 -5.80 4.63
N GLU A 315 51.42 -6.26 5.15
CA GLU A 315 51.47 -7.06 6.38
C GLU A 315 50.98 -6.19 7.54
N ILE A 316 49.74 -6.41 7.96
CA ILE A 316 49.39 -6.28 9.37
C ILE A 316 49.57 -7.67 9.95
N ASN A 317 50.74 -7.91 10.53
CA ASN A 317 51.02 -9.11 11.31
C ASN A 317 50.10 -9.14 12.54
N ILE A 318 49.01 -9.90 12.47
CA ILE A 318 48.32 -10.39 13.66
C ILE A 318 48.97 -11.74 13.99
N ILE A 319 50.01 -11.68 14.82
CA ILE A 319 50.46 -12.85 15.57
C ILE A 319 49.43 -13.02 16.69
N PHE A 320 48.59 -14.05 16.59
CA PHE A 320 47.90 -14.58 17.76
C PHE A 320 48.96 -15.21 18.66
N ASN A 321 49.35 -14.48 19.71
CA ASN A 321 49.89 -15.11 20.90
C ASN A 321 48.74 -15.18 21.91
N GLU A 322 48.27 -16.40 22.13
CA GLU A 322 47.42 -16.76 23.25
C GLU A 322 48.14 -16.42 24.55
N THR A 323 47.89 -15.25 25.13
CA THR A 323 47.83 -15.02 26.58
C THR A 323 47.60 -13.55 26.92
N LEU A 324 46.76 -13.34 27.95
CA LEU A 324 46.71 -12.18 28.85
C LEU A 324 45.96 -10.92 28.41
N GLN A 325 44.74 -10.82 28.96
CA GLN A 325 44.15 -9.70 29.71
C GLN A 325 44.17 -8.26 29.15
N LYS A 326 42.95 -7.70 29.10
CA LYS A 326 42.56 -6.30 29.41
C LYS A 326 43.50 -5.19 28.93
N GLU A 327 43.04 -4.36 27.99
CA GLU A 327 42.81 -2.91 28.20
C GLU A 327 42.28 -2.20 26.94
N ASN A 328 41.46 -1.16 27.17
CA ASN A 328 40.73 -0.36 26.19
C ASN A 328 41.65 0.46 25.26
N MET A 329 41.32 0.57 23.97
CA MET A 329 41.76 1.70 23.14
C MET A 329 40.61 2.27 22.29
N ASN A 330 40.31 3.55 22.56
CA ASN A 330 39.41 4.43 21.79
C ASN A 330 40.10 4.89 20.49
N TYR A 331 39.40 4.88 19.35
CA TYR A 331 39.75 5.71 18.21
C TYR A 331 38.71 6.84 18.03
N LYS A 332 39.16 8.09 18.24
CA LYS A 332 38.46 9.30 17.81
C LYS A 332 38.67 9.47 16.30
N SER A 333 37.59 9.76 15.59
CA SER A 333 37.57 10.18 14.19
C SER A 333 38.30 11.52 13.99
N ILE A 334 39.22 11.60 13.02
CA ILE A 334 39.70 12.88 12.48
C ILE A 334 39.15 13.03 11.06
N ASN A 335 38.47 14.15 10.84
CA ASN A 335 37.90 14.60 9.57
C ASN A 335 39.00 15.34 8.79
N VAL A 336 39.38 14.86 7.60
CA VAL A 336 40.39 15.52 6.76
C VAL A 336 39.71 16.08 5.52
N SER A 337 39.22 17.30 5.65
CA SER A 337 38.80 18.14 4.51
C SER A 337 39.24 19.58 4.73
N THR A 338 40.52 19.82 5.03
CA THR A 338 41.24 21.07 4.71
C THR A 338 42.71 20.99 5.14
N ILE A 339 43.57 21.67 4.38
CA ILE A 339 45.02 21.93 4.61
C ILE A 339 45.98 20.97 3.91
N LEU A 340 46.11 21.13 2.59
CA LEU A 340 47.41 21.10 1.92
C LEU A 340 48.00 22.52 1.94
N SER A 341 48.55 22.94 3.07
CA SER A 341 49.56 24.00 3.08
C SER A 341 50.42 23.96 4.33
N LYS A 342 51.68 23.55 4.13
CA LYS A 342 52.89 23.89 4.89
C LYS A 342 52.92 23.52 6.40
N ASN A 343 53.78 22.53 6.67
CA ASN A 343 54.61 22.31 7.86
C ASN A 343 54.52 23.40 8.95
N LYS A 344 53.93 23.05 10.11
CA LYS A 344 54.39 23.51 11.43
C LYS A 344 53.80 22.63 12.54
N ASN A 345 54.69 22.09 13.38
CA ASN A 345 54.39 21.27 14.54
C ASN A 345 53.55 22.02 15.57
N PHE A 346 52.44 21.44 16.03
CA PHE A 346 51.81 21.78 17.31
C PHE A 346 51.69 20.52 18.17
N LYS A 347 52.29 20.54 19.37
CA LYS A 347 52.04 19.58 20.46
C LYS A 347 50.80 20.04 21.22
N TYR A 348 49.89 19.12 21.54
CA TYR A 348 48.87 19.31 22.57
C TYR A 348 49.04 18.24 23.65
N ASP A 349 49.10 18.67 24.91
CA ASP A 349 49.00 17.81 26.09
C ASP A 349 47.54 17.36 26.27
N ILE A 350 47.34 16.05 26.42
CA ILE A 350 46.03 15.46 26.71
C ILE A 350 45.92 15.25 28.22
N ALA A 351 45.04 16.01 28.86
CA ALA A 351 44.53 15.68 30.19
C ALA A 351 43.38 14.66 30.06
N PHE A 352 43.47 13.53 30.78
CA PHE A 352 42.40 12.54 30.87
C PHE A 352 41.32 13.00 31.87
N ASP A 353 40.07 13.16 31.42
CA ASP A 353 38.91 13.33 32.30
C ASP A 353 38.33 11.94 32.63
N ASN A 354 38.40 11.56 33.90
CA ASN A 354 38.05 10.24 34.44
C ASN A 354 36.53 9.95 34.52
N LYS A 355 35.67 10.69 33.81
CA LYS A 355 34.20 10.57 33.90
C LYS A 355 33.59 9.39 33.13
N THR A 356 34.33 8.74 32.23
CA THR A 356 33.78 7.69 31.32
C THR A 356 33.54 6.34 32.02
N SER A 357 34.25 6.04 33.11
CA SER A 357 34.14 4.73 33.79
C SER A 357 32.92 4.61 34.73
N GLN A 358 32.39 5.73 35.22
CA GLN A 358 31.18 5.77 36.05
C GLN A 358 29.88 5.71 35.25
N PHE A 359 29.86 6.30 34.04
CA PHE A 359 28.66 6.35 33.21
C PHE A 359 28.27 4.98 32.64
N SER A 360 29.25 4.14 32.29
CA SER A 360 29.02 2.78 31.77
C SER A 360 28.39 1.83 32.81
N LYS A 361 28.79 1.91 34.09
CA LYS A 361 28.20 1.08 35.17
C LYS A 361 26.75 1.44 35.49
N ILE A 362 26.41 2.72 35.56
CA ILE A 362 25.05 3.20 35.92
C ILE A 362 24.03 2.82 34.83
N VAL A 363 24.43 2.90 33.56
CA VAL A 363 23.55 2.51 32.44
C VAL A 363 23.31 1.00 32.47
N GLN A 364 24.32 0.19 32.77
CA GLN A 364 24.18 -1.27 32.79
C GLN A 364 23.19 -1.75 33.87
N GLU A 365 23.26 -1.22 35.10
CA GLU A 365 22.27 -1.52 36.16
C GLU A 365 20.83 -1.08 35.80
N GLN A 366 20.67 -0.02 35.00
CA GLN A 366 19.36 0.46 34.52
C GLN A 366 18.82 -0.30 33.31
N CYS A 367 19.69 -1.07 32.64
CA CYS A 367 19.37 -1.91 31.49
C CYS A 367 19.07 -3.37 31.88
N ASP A 368 19.56 -3.79 33.04
CA ASP A 368 19.30 -5.10 33.62
C ASP A 368 17.82 -5.22 34.02
N ASN A 369 17.17 -6.31 33.61
CA ASN A 369 15.80 -6.70 33.98
C ASN A 369 14.61 -5.95 33.34
N ILE A 370 14.76 -5.24 32.21
CA ILE A 370 13.60 -4.75 31.43
C ILE A 370 12.99 -5.89 30.59
N PRO A 371 11.73 -6.32 30.86
CA PRO A 371 11.08 -7.37 30.09
C PRO A 371 11.00 -7.03 28.60
N VAL A 372 11.15 -8.03 27.73
CA VAL A 372 11.10 -7.86 26.28
C VAL A 372 9.88 -7.06 25.82
N THR A 373 8.70 -7.34 26.38
CA THR A 373 7.45 -6.68 26.03
C THR A 373 7.43 -5.18 26.37
N LEU A 374 8.22 -4.74 27.36
CA LEU A 374 8.35 -3.36 27.83
C LEU A 374 9.55 -2.62 27.21
N ARG A 375 10.25 -3.22 26.23
CA ARG A 375 11.36 -2.56 25.54
C ARG A 375 10.83 -1.56 24.51
N PHE A 376 10.79 -0.29 24.85
CA PHE A 376 10.46 0.77 23.90
C PHE A 376 11.69 1.16 23.08
N ASP A 377 11.54 1.15 21.77
CA ASP A 377 12.61 1.35 20.80
C ASP A 377 13.19 2.79 20.87
N CYS A 378 14.50 2.87 21.15
CA CYS A 378 15.27 4.12 21.26
C CYS A 378 16.02 4.48 19.97
N HIS A 379 16.06 3.56 19.00
CA HIS A 379 16.71 3.77 17.72
C HIS A 379 15.79 3.38 16.57
N PRO A 380 14.71 4.15 16.36
CA PRO A 380 13.68 3.78 15.40
C PRO A 380 14.09 3.95 13.94
N GLU A 381 15.19 4.67 13.70
CA GLU A 381 15.85 4.73 12.40
C GLU A 381 16.67 3.46 12.12
N ASN A 382 17.00 3.24 10.85
CA ASN A 382 17.77 2.06 10.45
C ASN A 382 19.23 2.14 10.92
N GLY A 383 19.87 0.97 11.03
CA GLY A 383 21.29 0.89 11.35
C GLY A 383 21.61 1.00 12.84
N ALA A 384 20.70 0.57 13.72
CA ALA A 384 20.99 0.47 15.15
C ALA A 384 22.18 -0.48 15.40
N SER A 385 23.14 -0.02 16.20
CA SER A 385 24.32 -0.75 16.65
C SER A 385 24.50 -0.54 18.14
N GLU A 386 25.28 -1.39 18.81
CA GLU A 386 25.61 -1.20 20.22
C GLU A 386 26.22 0.18 20.48
N LEU A 387 27.17 0.61 19.65
CA LEU A 387 27.80 1.92 19.76
C LEU A 387 26.81 3.06 19.53
N SER A 388 25.99 3.02 18.47
CA SER A 388 25.00 4.07 18.21
C SER A 388 23.90 4.12 19.27
N CYS A 389 23.57 2.98 19.89
CA CYS A 389 22.64 2.90 21.01
C CYS A 389 23.21 3.50 22.30
N ALA A 390 24.44 3.12 22.66
CA ALA A 390 25.14 3.64 23.82
C ALA A 390 25.35 5.17 23.73
N ASN A 391 25.63 5.69 22.54
CA ASN A 391 25.75 7.13 22.29
C ASN A 391 24.44 7.91 22.54
N ARG A 392 23.28 7.25 22.47
CA ARG A 392 21.97 7.83 22.84
C ARG A 392 21.65 7.67 24.33
N GLY A 393 22.54 7.05 25.11
CA GLY A 393 22.31 6.70 26.51
C GLY A 393 21.24 5.62 26.68
N CYS A 394 21.14 4.71 25.71
CA CYS A 394 20.14 3.65 25.68
C CYS A 394 20.75 2.27 25.91
N CYS A 395 19.88 1.29 26.16
CA CYS A 395 20.24 -0.09 26.46
C CYS A 395 20.34 -0.91 25.18
N TRP A 396 21.45 -1.65 25.03
CA TRP A 396 21.64 -2.59 23.93
C TRP A 396 21.52 -4.04 24.43
N ASN A 397 20.71 -4.85 23.76
CA ASN A 397 20.62 -6.28 23.98
C ASN A 397 20.32 -6.99 22.66
N SER A 398 21.34 -7.65 22.09
CA SER A 398 21.19 -8.53 20.93
C SER A 398 20.71 -9.90 21.38
N PHE A 399 19.60 -10.40 20.82
CA PHE A 399 19.10 -11.74 21.12
C PHE A 399 20.05 -12.82 20.57
N GLU A 400 20.99 -13.29 21.37
CA GLU A 400 21.72 -14.54 21.12
C GLU A 400 21.50 -15.53 22.29
N LYS A 401 20.92 -16.69 21.94
CA LYS A 401 20.77 -17.92 22.75
C LYS A 401 19.77 -17.88 23.92
N GLN A 402 18.48 -18.11 23.64
CA GLN A 402 17.55 -18.99 24.39
C GLN A 402 16.09 -18.63 24.04
N ILE A 403 15.51 -19.27 23.03
CA ILE A 403 14.05 -19.47 22.97
C ILE A 403 13.80 -20.93 22.59
N PRO A 404 13.47 -21.81 23.54
CA PRO A 404 12.95 -23.13 23.25
C PRO A 404 11.49 -22.97 22.80
N THR A 405 11.19 -23.37 21.56
CA THR A 405 9.84 -23.69 21.05
C THR A 405 8.75 -22.60 21.15
N ILE A 406 8.64 -21.73 20.15
CA ILE A 406 7.34 -21.15 19.70
C ILE A 406 7.32 -21.14 18.16
N LYS A 407 6.25 -21.67 17.55
CA LYS A 407 5.94 -21.54 16.12
C LYS A 407 5.51 -20.08 15.84
N GLN A 408 6.26 -19.41 14.96
CA GLN A 408 6.07 -18.07 14.39
C GLN A 408 6.01 -16.88 15.38
N ALA A 409 7.18 -16.28 15.66
CA ALA A 409 7.30 -14.88 16.03
C ALA A 409 8.02 -14.13 14.90
N SER A 410 7.36 -13.12 14.32
CA SER A 410 7.93 -12.21 13.33
C SER A 410 8.96 -11.28 13.97
N LEU A 411 10.07 -11.01 13.27
CA LEU A 411 11.09 -10.00 13.62
C LEU A 411 10.44 -8.65 13.98
N ASN A 412 10.77 -8.06 15.14
CA ASN A 412 10.79 -6.60 15.47
C ASN A 412 10.83 -6.27 16.99
N VAL A 413 11.50 -7.06 17.82
CA VAL A 413 11.82 -6.62 19.19
C VAL A 413 13.03 -5.68 19.14
N PRO A 414 13.00 -4.48 19.74
CA PRO A 414 14.12 -3.55 19.64
C PRO A 414 15.34 -4.03 20.42
N TYR A 415 16.48 -4.06 19.74
CA TYR A 415 17.78 -4.35 20.35
C TYR A 415 18.29 -3.13 21.13
N CYS A 416 17.98 -1.93 20.64
CA CYS A 416 18.24 -0.66 21.31
C CYS A 416 16.96 -0.11 21.94
N TYR A 417 16.89 -0.01 23.27
CA TYR A 417 15.69 0.41 23.99
C TYR A 417 15.99 1.39 25.12
N TYR A 418 14.98 2.15 25.53
CA TYR A 418 15.11 3.14 26.61
C TYR A 418 15.29 2.45 27.99
N PRO A 419 16.20 2.93 28.86
CA PRO A 419 16.29 2.48 30.26
C PRO A 419 15.10 2.95 31.12
N THR A 420 14.89 2.31 32.26
CA THR A 420 13.70 2.49 33.15
C THR A 420 13.50 3.91 33.68
N ASN A 421 14.51 4.78 33.65
CA ASN A 421 14.42 6.18 34.09
C ASN A 421 14.93 7.17 33.02
N TRP A 422 14.79 6.80 31.74
CA TRP A 422 15.19 7.68 30.65
C TRP A 422 14.25 8.88 30.56
N SER A 423 14.79 10.07 30.79
CA SER A 423 14.08 11.32 30.55
C SER A 423 15.03 12.44 30.16
N ILE A 424 14.57 13.29 29.24
CA ILE A 424 15.22 14.54 28.85
C ILE A 424 14.37 15.76 29.19
N TYR A 425 13.14 15.60 29.70
CA TYR A 425 12.21 16.66 30.10
C TYR A 425 11.79 16.52 31.56
N LYS A 426 11.47 17.64 32.21
CA LYS A 426 10.91 17.66 33.56
C LYS A 426 9.82 18.72 33.68
N TYR A 427 8.77 18.45 34.45
CA TYR A 427 7.76 19.47 34.75
C TYR A 427 8.30 20.59 35.64
N GLU A 428 7.95 21.83 35.30
CA GLU A 428 8.26 23.05 36.04
C GLU A 428 7.05 24.00 35.97
N ASN A 429 6.86 24.81 37.02
CA ASN A 429 5.82 25.85 37.11
C ASN A 429 4.43 25.37 36.68
N PHE A 430 4.00 24.22 37.24
CA PHE A 430 2.69 23.64 36.93
C PHE A 430 1.69 23.81 38.07
N THR A 431 0.42 23.79 37.69
CA THR A 431 -0.74 23.78 38.58
C THR A 431 -1.59 22.57 38.24
N LEU A 432 -2.03 21.83 39.26
CA LEU A 432 -2.95 20.72 39.14
C LEU A 432 -4.07 20.91 40.18
N ASP A 433 -5.29 21.12 39.71
CA ASP A 433 -6.49 21.20 40.56
C ASP A 433 -7.57 20.29 39.98
N GLY A 434 -7.73 19.10 40.57
CA GLY A 434 -8.57 18.05 40.00
C GLY A 434 -8.04 17.59 38.64
N ASN A 435 -8.82 17.79 37.58
CA ASN A 435 -8.46 17.45 36.19
C ASN A 435 -7.83 18.64 35.43
N ASN A 436 -7.74 19.80 36.08
CA ASN A 436 -7.26 21.04 35.48
C ASN A 436 -5.76 21.07 35.64
N PHE A 437 -5.05 20.90 34.53
CA PHE A 437 -3.60 20.94 34.50
C PHE A 437 -3.13 22.04 33.56
N SER A 438 -2.14 22.80 34.02
CA SER A 438 -1.44 23.79 33.21
C SER A 438 -0.01 23.89 33.75
N GLY A 439 0.97 23.59 32.90
CA GLY A 439 2.37 23.54 33.30
C GLY A 439 3.32 23.54 32.11
N PHE A 440 4.63 23.46 32.40
CA PHE A 440 5.67 23.43 31.38
C PHE A 440 6.55 22.20 31.56
N LEU A 441 6.93 21.56 30.46
CA LEU A 441 8.02 20.61 30.40
C LEU A 441 9.27 21.35 29.94
N LYS A 442 10.27 21.44 30.82
CA LYS A 442 11.58 22.02 30.51
C LYS A 442 12.55 20.95 30.07
N GLN A 443 13.25 21.23 28.98
CA GLN A 443 14.30 20.37 28.48
C GLN A 443 15.52 20.42 29.42
N MET A 444 15.94 19.24 29.89
CA MET A 444 17.10 19.04 30.76
C MET A 444 18.32 18.51 30.00
N LYS A 445 18.09 17.76 28.91
CA LYS A 445 19.13 17.15 28.07
C LYS A 445 18.72 17.22 26.60
N LYS A 446 19.70 17.20 25.69
CA LYS A 446 19.45 17.12 24.25
C LYS A 446 19.10 15.69 23.83
N SER A 447 18.18 15.55 22.89
CA SER A 447 17.89 14.29 22.20
C SER A 447 18.87 14.08 21.04
N PHE A 448 18.73 12.95 20.34
CA PHE A 448 19.43 12.68 19.08
C PHE A 448 18.91 13.56 17.93
N TYR A 449 17.66 14.00 18.00
CA TYR A 449 17.02 14.80 16.98
C TYR A 449 17.41 16.27 17.13
N GLU A 450 17.45 16.98 16.00
CA GLU A 450 17.81 18.38 15.98
C GLU A 450 16.63 19.25 16.42
N ASN A 451 16.92 20.42 17.00
CA ASN A 451 15.93 21.41 17.40
C ASN A 451 14.87 20.88 18.39
N ASP A 452 15.33 20.22 19.46
CA ASP A 452 14.48 19.99 20.63
C ASP A 452 13.89 21.31 21.16
N ILE A 453 12.64 21.28 21.62
CA ILE A 453 11.94 22.46 22.10
C ILE A 453 12.26 22.70 23.60
N PRO A 454 12.94 23.79 23.97
CA PRO A 454 13.42 23.96 25.35
C PRO A 454 12.31 24.04 26.42
N PHE A 455 11.14 24.57 26.04
CA PHE A 455 9.98 24.73 26.92
C PHE A 455 8.71 24.35 26.17
N VAL A 456 8.08 23.26 26.61
CA VAL A 456 6.86 22.73 26.02
C VAL A 456 5.71 22.99 27.00
N LYS A 457 4.66 23.67 26.56
CA LYS A 457 3.43 23.87 27.32
C LYS A 457 2.60 22.61 27.32
N VAL A 458 2.08 22.23 28.48
CA VAL A 458 1.10 21.15 28.65
C VAL A 458 -0.12 21.73 29.35
N GLU A 459 -1.30 21.55 28.78
CA GLU A 459 -2.56 21.98 29.38
C GLU A 459 -3.70 21.02 29.08
N THR A 460 -4.67 20.96 29.99
CA THR A 460 -5.90 20.21 29.81
C THR A 460 -7.12 21.11 29.72
N SER A 461 -8.11 20.67 28.97
CA SER A 461 -9.41 21.32 28.83
C SER A 461 -10.51 20.27 28.90
N THR A 462 -11.57 20.57 29.65
CA THR A 462 -12.77 19.72 29.66
C THR A 462 -13.67 20.15 28.52
N VAL A 463 -14.04 19.19 27.67
CA VAL A 463 -15.11 19.38 26.69
C VAL A 463 -16.45 19.09 27.37
N ASP A 464 -16.59 17.92 28.01
CA ASP A 464 -17.75 17.56 28.83
C ASP A 464 -17.36 16.53 29.94
N ASN A 465 -18.33 15.94 30.64
CA ASN A 465 -18.03 14.96 31.71
C ASN A 465 -17.42 13.64 31.22
N SER A 466 -17.38 13.38 29.92
CA SER A 466 -16.91 12.16 29.28
C SER A 466 -15.76 12.37 28.29
N ILE A 467 -15.40 13.63 27.98
CA ILE A 467 -14.36 14.00 27.02
C ILE A 467 -13.32 14.92 27.66
N LEU A 468 -12.09 14.41 27.75
CA LEU A 468 -10.91 15.16 28.20
C LEU A 468 -10.03 15.50 26.99
N ARG A 469 -9.66 16.77 26.83
CA ARG A 469 -8.61 17.21 25.90
C ARG A 469 -7.32 17.49 26.66
N LEU A 470 -6.20 17.01 26.13
CA LEU A 470 -4.85 17.32 26.60
C LEU A 470 -4.01 17.81 25.41
N LYS A 471 -3.46 19.02 25.53
CA LYS A 471 -2.68 19.67 24.48
C LYS A 471 -1.24 19.88 24.95
N ILE A 472 -0.27 19.48 24.13
CA ILE A 472 1.18 19.64 24.35
C ILE A 472 1.79 20.34 23.13
N TYR A 473 2.34 21.54 23.33
CA TYR A 473 2.78 22.42 22.26
C TYR A 473 3.95 23.32 22.68
N ASP A 474 4.58 23.99 21.72
CA ASP A 474 5.65 24.97 22.00
C ASP A 474 5.04 26.25 22.60
N ALA A 475 5.53 26.64 23.78
CA ALA A 475 5.00 27.76 24.54
C ALA A 475 5.26 29.14 23.92
N PHE A 476 6.27 29.25 23.04
CA PHE A 476 6.78 30.52 22.52
C PHE A 476 6.61 30.66 21.02
N LYS A 477 6.59 29.54 20.28
CA LYS A 477 6.41 29.55 18.83
C LYS A 477 5.17 28.75 18.44
N LYS A 478 4.24 29.40 17.73
CA LYS A 478 3.10 28.70 17.14
C LYS A 478 3.60 27.65 16.15
N ARG A 479 3.23 26.40 16.40
CA ARG A 479 3.46 25.25 15.49
C ARG A 479 2.23 24.99 14.65
N TYR A 480 2.38 24.17 13.62
CA TYR A 480 1.26 23.75 12.79
C TYR A 480 0.22 22.98 13.63
N GLU A 481 -1.05 23.32 13.42
CA GLU A 481 -2.20 22.62 13.95
C GLU A 481 -3.19 22.43 12.79
N PRO A 482 -3.79 21.24 12.61
CA PRO A 482 -4.69 21.02 11.50
C PRO A 482 -5.93 21.92 11.60
N PRO A 483 -6.31 22.63 10.52
CA PRO A 483 -7.42 23.59 10.52
C PRO A 483 -8.80 22.92 10.59
N TRP A 484 -8.87 21.62 10.29
CA TRP A 484 -10.05 20.78 10.39
C TRP A 484 -9.84 19.68 11.45
N PRO A 485 -10.91 19.03 11.94
CA PRO A 485 -12.32 19.40 11.79
C PRO A 485 -12.58 20.78 12.41
N LEU A 486 -13.58 21.50 11.89
CA LEU A 486 -14.02 22.76 12.48
C LEU A 486 -14.60 22.47 13.86
N ARG A 487 -13.94 22.95 14.90
CA ARG A 487 -14.31 22.74 16.30
C ARG A 487 -14.07 24.02 17.08
N SER A 488 -14.94 24.29 18.05
CA SER A 488 -14.66 25.32 19.05
C SER A 488 -13.58 24.79 19.98
N ASP A 489 -12.46 25.48 20.10
CA ASP A 489 -11.47 25.12 21.11
C ASP A 489 -12.14 25.19 22.50
N PRO A 490 -12.22 24.08 23.25
CA PRO A 490 -12.72 24.12 24.61
C PRO A 490 -11.86 25.10 25.40
N LYS A 491 -12.52 26.02 26.13
CA LYS A 491 -11.79 26.95 26.99
C LYS A 491 -11.05 26.14 28.06
N PRO A 492 -9.79 26.50 28.40
CA PRO A 492 -9.13 25.98 29.58
C PRO A 492 -10.04 26.15 30.79
N PHE A 493 -10.03 25.19 31.72
CA PHE A 493 -11.02 25.08 32.79
C PHE A 493 -11.34 26.41 33.50
N ILE A 494 -12.60 26.87 33.37
CA ILE A 494 -13.14 28.01 34.12
C ILE A 494 -13.93 27.53 35.35
N GLN A 495 -14.43 26.28 35.37
CA GLN A 495 -15.20 25.69 36.48
C GLN A 495 -14.82 24.22 36.73
N LYS A 496 -14.85 23.79 37.99
CA LYS A 496 -14.62 22.40 38.41
C LYS A 496 -15.79 21.51 37.97
N ASN A 497 -15.52 20.46 37.19
CA ASN A 497 -16.51 19.44 36.88
C ASN A 497 -16.40 18.28 37.88
N ASN A 498 -17.23 18.30 38.93
CA ASN A 498 -17.26 17.26 39.97
C ASN A 498 -17.79 15.90 39.50
N TYR A 499 -18.29 15.81 38.26
CA TYR A 499 -18.91 14.60 37.69
C TYR A 499 -18.09 13.99 36.55
N ALA A 500 -16.81 14.35 36.40
CA ALA A 500 -15.96 13.81 35.35
C ALA A 500 -15.82 12.29 35.46
N LYS A 501 -16.00 11.59 34.32
CA LYS A 501 -15.77 10.15 34.15
C LYS A 501 -14.29 9.79 34.06
N TYR A 502 -13.42 10.79 34.08
CA TYR A 502 -11.97 10.68 33.99
C TYR A 502 -11.28 11.39 35.14
N LYS A 503 -10.08 10.90 35.48
CA LYS A 503 -9.17 11.53 36.42
C LYS A 503 -7.78 11.64 35.82
N LEU A 504 -7.18 12.82 35.88
CA LEU A 504 -5.80 13.07 35.44
C LEU A 504 -4.83 12.94 36.63
N ASN A 505 -3.67 12.33 36.39
CA ASN A 505 -2.54 12.33 37.31
C ASN A 505 -1.26 12.69 36.55
N VAL A 506 -0.40 13.49 37.18
CA VAL A 506 0.89 13.94 36.65
C VAL A 506 1.95 13.77 37.75
N ASP A 507 3.14 13.30 37.36
CA ASP A 507 4.29 13.18 38.25
C ASP A 507 5.17 14.44 38.15
N ASN A 508 5.62 14.97 39.28
CA ASN A 508 6.39 16.22 39.33
C ASN A 508 7.87 16.06 38.93
N ILE A 509 8.36 14.83 38.82
CA ILE A 509 9.75 14.48 38.49
C ILE A 509 9.82 13.83 37.11
N LYS A 510 8.83 13.00 36.76
CA LYS A 510 8.78 12.18 35.54
C LYS A 510 7.88 12.81 34.46
N PRO A 511 8.33 12.93 33.20
CA PRO A 511 7.49 13.47 32.12
C PRO A 511 6.32 12.52 31.81
N GLY A 512 5.23 13.06 31.27
CA GLY A 512 4.03 12.32 30.90
C GLY A 512 2.85 12.57 31.85
N PHE A 513 1.81 11.75 31.72
CA PHE A 513 0.58 11.81 32.49
C PHE A 513 -0.15 10.46 32.47
N LYS A 514 -1.07 10.26 33.43
CA LYS A 514 -2.00 9.13 33.46
C LYS A 514 -3.43 9.62 33.39
N VAL A 515 -4.27 8.93 32.61
CA VAL A 515 -5.72 9.12 32.61
C VAL A 515 -6.38 7.87 33.16
N TYR A 516 -7.24 8.04 34.13
CA TYR A 516 -8.02 6.99 34.79
C TYR A 516 -9.49 7.14 34.46
N ARG A 517 -10.21 6.02 34.39
CA ARG A 517 -11.67 5.97 34.51
C ARG A 517 -12.05 6.11 35.98
N THR A 518 -12.93 7.04 36.33
CA THR A 518 -13.32 7.28 37.74
C THR A 518 -14.26 6.23 38.32
N LEU A 519 -14.91 5.43 37.48
CA LEU A 519 -15.87 4.41 37.91
C LEU A 519 -15.19 3.20 38.57
N ASP A 520 -14.03 2.77 38.06
CA ASP A 520 -13.36 1.53 38.44
C ASP A 520 -11.83 1.68 38.59
N ASP A 521 -11.32 2.92 38.56
CA ASP A 521 -9.90 3.26 38.63
C ASP A 521 -9.02 2.61 37.54
N THR A 522 -9.61 2.13 36.44
CA THR A 522 -8.86 1.59 35.28
C THR A 522 -7.98 2.69 34.67
N ILE A 523 -6.69 2.41 34.49
CA ILE A 523 -5.76 3.29 33.79
C ILE A 523 -5.95 3.09 32.29
N ILE A 524 -6.49 4.09 31.59
CA ILE A 524 -6.76 4.01 30.15
C ILE A 524 -5.57 4.47 29.30
N PHE A 525 -4.68 5.29 29.88
CA PHE A 525 -3.47 5.78 29.22
C PHE A 525 -2.42 6.12 30.27
N ASP A 526 -1.27 5.44 30.25
CA ASP A 526 -0.15 5.71 31.15
C ASP A 526 1.13 6.05 30.38
N SER A 527 1.46 7.33 30.33
CA SER A 527 2.68 7.83 29.67
C SER A 527 3.79 8.25 30.64
N ILE A 528 3.60 8.09 31.96
CA ILE A 528 4.57 8.60 32.94
C ILE A 528 5.87 7.81 32.84
N ASN A 529 6.91 8.45 32.30
CA ASN A 529 8.23 7.86 32.08
C ASN A 529 8.19 6.56 31.26
N ILE A 530 7.28 6.51 30.27
CA ILE A 530 7.12 5.38 29.34
C ILE A 530 7.65 5.78 27.95
N GLY A 531 8.51 4.94 27.39
CA GLY A 531 8.90 4.96 25.98
C GLY A 531 9.46 6.28 25.44
N GLY A 532 10.26 6.97 26.25
CA GLY A 532 11.09 8.11 25.85
C GLY A 532 10.32 9.28 25.23
N PHE A 533 9.77 10.15 26.07
CA PHE A 533 9.10 11.39 25.62
C PHE A 533 10.11 12.33 24.93
N ILE A 534 9.85 12.66 23.67
CA ILE A 534 10.66 13.59 22.86
C ILE A 534 9.72 14.59 22.19
N PHE A 535 10.13 15.86 22.19
CA PHE A 535 9.42 16.94 21.52
C PHE A 535 10.44 17.83 20.80
N ALA A 536 10.70 17.51 19.55
CA ALA A 536 11.61 18.25 18.66
C ALA A 536 10.86 18.76 17.42
N ASP A 537 11.50 19.64 16.64
CA ASP A 537 10.84 20.31 15.50
C ASP A 537 10.26 19.32 14.48
N GLN A 538 10.98 18.23 14.17
CA GLN A 538 10.57 17.22 13.19
C GLN A 538 10.55 15.79 13.75
N PHE A 539 10.50 15.64 15.08
CA PHE A 539 10.28 14.36 15.73
C PHE A 539 9.61 14.54 17.08
N LEU A 540 8.37 14.10 17.17
CA LEU A 540 7.60 14.10 18.40
C LEU A 540 7.24 12.65 18.74
N GLN A 541 7.58 12.21 19.95
CA GLN A 541 7.29 10.88 20.44
C GLN A 541 6.62 10.90 21.81
N ILE A 542 5.51 10.16 21.94
CA ILE A 542 4.87 9.83 23.21
C ILE A 542 4.43 8.38 23.19
N SER A 543 4.67 7.67 24.29
CA SER A 543 4.27 6.28 24.46
C SER A 543 3.37 6.13 25.67
N ALA A 544 2.49 5.14 25.65
CA ALA A 544 1.66 4.81 26.79
C ALA A 544 1.34 3.33 26.91
N LEU A 545 1.24 2.83 28.15
CA LEU A 545 0.65 1.53 28.44
C LEU A 545 -0.86 1.60 28.29
N LEU A 546 -1.45 0.50 27.81
CA LEU A 546 -2.88 0.35 27.55
C LEU A 546 -3.52 -0.70 28.48
N PRO A 547 -4.83 -0.62 28.77
CA PRO A 547 -5.48 -1.53 29.70
C PRO A 547 -5.78 -2.92 29.13
N SER A 548 -5.80 -3.09 27.80
CA SER A 548 -6.11 -4.37 27.15
C SER A 548 -5.50 -4.49 25.75
N HIS A 549 -5.55 -5.70 25.20
CA HIS A 549 -5.17 -6.01 23.81
C HIS A 549 -6.32 -5.82 22.80
N ASN A 550 -7.52 -5.48 23.25
CA ASN A 550 -8.70 -5.35 22.39
C ASN A 550 -8.77 -3.92 21.83
N ILE A 551 -7.85 -3.61 20.90
CA ILE A 551 -7.71 -2.32 20.24
C ILE A 551 -8.16 -2.40 18.78
N TYR A 552 -8.87 -1.35 18.34
CA TYR A 552 -9.47 -1.22 17.01
C TYR A 552 -9.32 0.23 16.54
N GLY A 553 -9.39 0.47 15.23
CA GLY A 553 -9.13 1.78 14.65
C GLY A 553 -7.71 1.85 14.11
N ILE A 554 -7.13 3.06 14.09
CA ILE A 554 -5.92 3.42 13.32
C ILE A 554 -6.18 3.12 11.84
N GLY A 555 -6.07 4.09 10.94
CA GLY A 555 -6.41 3.81 9.55
C GLY A 555 -5.93 4.91 8.64
N GLU A 556 -5.84 4.70 7.34
CA GLU A 556 -6.36 3.56 6.60
C GLU A 556 -5.28 2.51 6.30
N HIS A 557 -5.64 1.23 6.50
CA HIS A 557 -4.79 0.08 6.18
C HIS A 557 -5.63 -1.19 6.08
N GLU A 558 -5.18 -2.13 5.27
CA GLU A 558 -5.78 -3.46 5.16
C GLU A 558 -5.32 -4.34 6.33
N THR A 559 -6.25 -4.67 7.22
CA THR A 559 -5.99 -5.51 8.40
C THR A 559 -7.30 -6.07 8.95
N LYS A 560 -7.21 -7.07 9.82
CA LYS A 560 -8.35 -7.54 10.62
C LYS A 560 -8.89 -6.42 11.49
N LEU A 561 -10.15 -6.50 11.87
CA LEU A 561 -10.81 -5.43 12.63
C LEU A 561 -10.10 -5.16 13.98
N LYS A 562 -9.80 -6.22 14.73
CA LYS A 562 -8.98 -6.14 15.94
C LYS A 562 -7.51 -6.15 15.56
N LEU A 563 -6.78 -5.11 15.97
CA LEU A 563 -5.37 -4.98 15.63
C LEU A 563 -4.51 -5.94 16.45
N ASN A 564 -3.45 -6.42 15.82
CA ASN A 564 -2.43 -7.21 16.49
C ASN A 564 -1.49 -6.30 17.29
N THR A 565 -1.36 -6.53 18.60
CA THR A 565 -0.45 -5.77 19.46
C THR A 565 0.97 -6.35 19.52
N ASN A 566 1.30 -7.36 18.72
CA ASN A 566 2.63 -7.97 18.72
C ASN A 566 3.56 -7.26 17.72
N TRP A 567 4.19 -6.17 18.19
CA TRP A 567 5.19 -5.38 17.46
C TRP A 567 4.73 -4.96 16.05
N GLN A 568 3.50 -4.44 15.97
CA GLN A 568 2.93 -3.93 14.73
C GLN A 568 3.17 -2.43 14.60
N SER A 569 3.36 -1.96 13.37
CA SER A 569 3.55 -0.56 13.05
C SER A 569 2.55 -0.17 11.98
N PHE A 570 1.78 0.88 12.25
CA PHE A 570 0.82 1.47 11.32
C PHE A 570 1.33 2.84 10.91
N THR A 571 1.53 3.06 9.62
CA THR A 571 1.98 4.36 9.11
C THR A 571 0.79 5.13 8.57
N LEU A 572 0.64 6.37 9.01
CA LEU A 572 -0.42 7.28 8.57
C LEU A 572 0.18 8.36 7.69
N PHE A 573 0.04 8.16 6.38
CA PHE A 573 0.41 9.10 5.33
C PHE A 573 -0.34 8.72 4.07
N ASN A 574 -1.20 9.60 3.56
CA ASN A 574 -2.12 9.27 2.47
C ASN A 574 -1.34 8.88 1.21
N LYS A 575 -1.77 7.82 0.53
CA LYS A 575 -1.02 7.29 -0.61
C LYS A 575 -1.92 6.56 -1.59
N ASP A 576 -1.75 6.91 -2.85
CA ASP A 576 -2.28 6.17 -3.99
C ASP A 576 -1.55 4.83 -4.11
N GLN A 577 -2.20 3.76 -3.71
CA GLN A 577 -1.80 2.40 -4.01
C GLN A 577 -2.94 1.43 -3.70
N PRO A 578 -3.03 0.29 -4.42
CA PRO A 578 -3.99 -0.76 -4.10
C PRO A 578 -3.90 -1.16 -2.62
N PRO A 579 -5.03 -1.49 -1.97
CA PRO A 579 -5.03 -1.97 -0.59
C PRO A 579 -4.19 -3.24 -0.48
N ILE A 580 -3.19 -3.19 0.38
CA ILE A 580 -2.36 -4.34 0.76
C ILE A 580 -2.01 -4.23 2.25
N GLU A 581 -1.84 -5.36 2.92
CA GLU A 581 -1.39 -5.39 4.31
C GLU A 581 -0.03 -4.70 4.51
N ASN A 582 0.18 -4.14 5.71
CA ASN A 582 1.44 -3.47 6.13
C ASN A 582 1.81 -2.23 5.31
N ALA A 583 0.83 -1.53 4.77
CA ALA A 583 1.04 -0.37 3.92
C ALA A 583 0.13 0.80 4.32
N ASN A 584 0.62 2.03 4.17
CA ASN A 584 -0.18 3.25 4.33
C ASN A 584 -1.06 3.46 3.09
N LEU A 585 -2.38 3.60 3.25
CA LEU A 585 -3.34 3.70 2.13
C LEU A 585 -3.85 5.14 1.96
N TYR A 586 -5.08 5.30 1.46
CA TYR A 586 -5.61 6.57 0.96
C TYR A 586 -5.94 7.58 2.06
N GLY A 587 -6.36 7.12 3.24
CA GLY A 587 -6.73 7.97 4.36
C GLY A 587 -5.82 7.88 5.61
N SER A 588 -5.94 8.87 6.49
CA SER A 588 -5.21 8.94 7.77
C SER A 588 -6.13 9.36 8.93
N HIS A 589 -6.31 8.44 9.87
CA HIS A 589 -7.25 8.46 11.00
C HIS A 589 -6.52 7.99 12.28
N PRO A 590 -5.82 8.90 12.98
CA PRO A 590 -5.13 8.62 14.24
C PRO A 590 -6.11 8.50 15.43
N PHE A 591 -7.13 7.66 15.27
CA PHE A 591 -8.16 7.37 16.28
C PHE A 591 -8.19 5.88 16.57
N TYR A 592 -8.24 5.50 17.86
CA TYR A 592 -8.46 4.12 18.26
C TYR A 592 -9.53 3.99 19.34
N LEU A 593 -10.14 2.81 19.40
CA LEU A 593 -11.09 2.37 20.41
C LEU A 593 -10.53 1.14 21.13
N ILE A 594 -10.67 1.09 22.45
CA ILE A 594 -10.29 -0.06 23.27
C ILE A 594 -11.49 -0.56 24.06
N ILE A 595 -11.66 -1.88 24.08
CA ILE A 595 -12.52 -2.58 25.05
C ILE A 595 -11.65 -3.01 26.23
N GLU A 596 -11.89 -2.41 27.39
CA GLU A 596 -11.17 -2.66 28.64
C GLU A 596 -11.49 -4.06 29.19
N ASN A 597 -10.66 -4.57 30.11
CA ASN A 597 -10.89 -5.88 30.73
C ASN A 597 -12.19 -5.94 31.55
N SER A 598 -12.73 -4.78 31.95
CA SER A 598 -14.02 -4.65 32.62
C SER A 598 -15.23 -4.72 31.65
N GLY A 599 -15.01 -4.70 30.34
CA GLY A 599 -16.05 -4.57 29.31
C GLY A 599 -16.45 -3.12 29.01
N ASN A 600 -16.01 -2.16 29.83
CA ASN A 600 -16.09 -0.73 29.51
C ASN A 600 -15.20 -0.40 28.30
N CYS A 601 -15.49 0.70 27.62
CA CYS A 601 -14.77 1.12 26.44
C CYS A 601 -14.33 2.57 26.55
N HIS A 602 -13.18 2.87 25.97
CA HIS A 602 -12.73 4.24 25.73
C HIS A 602 -12.18 4.38 24.31
N GLY A 603 -12.05 5.62 23.85
CA GLY A 603 -11.35 5.94 22.61
C GLY A 603 -10.35 7.06 22.82
N VAL A 604 -9.38 7.14 21.92
CA VAL A 604 -8.39 8.23 21.90
C VAL A 604 -8.21 8.71 20.47
N LEU A 605 -8.31 10.02 20.28
CA LEU A 605 -7.95 10.71 19.04
C LEU A 605 -6.65 11.48 19.28
N PHE A 606 -5.63 11.18 18.48
CA PHE A 606 -4.38 11.92 18.43
C PHE A 606 -4.41 12.87 17.21
N LEU A 607 -4.86 14.10 17.43
CA LEU A 607 -5.20 15.03 16.35
C LEU A 607 -3.96 15.72 15.78
N ASN A 608 -3.36 15.07 14.78
CA ASN A 608 -2.18 15.55 14.06
C ASN A 608 -2.25 15.03 12.61
N SER A 609 -1.90 15.85 11.62
CA SER A 609 -1.97 15.46 10.20
C SER A 609 -0.61 15.25 9.54
N ASN A 610 0.50 15.45 10.26
CA ASN A 610 1.81 15.09 9.72
C ASN A 610 1.95 13.58 9.57
N ALA A 611 2.88 13.15 8.71
CA ALA A 611 3.21 11.73 8.59
C ALA A 611 3.61 11.15 9.95
N MET A 612 3.06 10.00 10.31
CA MET A 612 3.36 9.39 11.61
C MET A 612 3.36 7.88 11.56
N ASP A 613 4.13 7.26 12.46
CA ASP A 613 3.98 5.85 12.82
C ASP A 613 3.25 5.72 14.16
N VAL A 614 2.35 4.76 14.22
CA VAL A 614 1.69 4.29 15.45
C VAL A 614 2.10 2.84 15.68
N ILE A 615 2.83 2.59 16.77
CA ILE A 615 3.42 1.28 17.07
C ILE A 615 2.64 0.64 18.21
N LEU A 616 2.21 -0.61 18.02
CA LEU A 616 1.60 -1.45 19.05
C LEU A 616 2.56 -2.56 19.49
N GLN A 617 2.75 -2.71 20.79
CA GLN A 617 3.64 -3.71 21.38
C GLN A 617 2.92 -4.56 22.46
N PRO A 618 3.46 -5.74 22.85
CA PRO A 618 2.71 -6.74 23.62
C PRO A 618 2.43 -6.41 25.09
N SER A 619 2.90 -5.28 25.61
CA SER A 619 2.80 -4.97 27.04
C SER A 619 1.39 -4.80 27.63
N PRO A 620 0.30 -4.61 26.87
CA PRO A 620 0.12 -3.87 25.62
C PRO A 620 0.52 -2.39 25.76
N ALA A 621 1.10 -1.81 24.72
CA ALA A 621 1.42 -0.38 24.71
C ALA A 621 1.29 0.21 23.31
N ILE A 622 1.17 1.53 23.24
CA ILE A 622 1.11 2.33 22.02
C ILE A 622 2.21 3.39 22.02
N THR A 623 2.85 3.63 20.88
CA THR A 623 3.79 4.73 20.68
C THR A 623 3.39 5.51 19.44
N PHE A 624 3.22 6.83 19.59
CA PHE A 624 3.05 7.76 18.48
C PHE A 624 4.40 8.39 18.14
N ARG A 625 4.78 8.35 16.85
CA ARG A 625 5.96 9.04 16.30
C ARG A 625 5.53 9.89 15.11
N THR A 626 5.43 11.19 15.30
CA THR A 626 5.05 12.13 14.22
C THR A 626 6.21 13.07 13.89
N ILE A 627 6.29 13.48 12.62
CA ILE A 627 7.37 14.31 12.11
C ILE A 627 7.06 15.82 12.15
N GLY A 628 5.97 16.24 12.79
CA GLY A 628 5.60 17.64 12.86
C GLY A 628 4.40 17.91 13.75
N GLY A 629 3.92 19.16 13.71
CA GLY A 629 2.74 19.58 14.45
C GLY A 629 2.94 19.59 15.97
N ILE A 630 1.90 19.21 16.70
CA ILE A 630 1.82 19.17 18.17
C ILE A 630 1.17 17.86 18.65
N PHE A 631 1.06 17.66 19.97
CA PHE A 631 0.17 16.63 20.52
C PHE A 631 -1.14 17.28 20.98
N ASP A 632 -2.23 17.05 20.24
CA ASP A 632 -3.59 17.43 20.64
C ASP A 632 -4.41 16.14 20.81
N ILE A 633 -4.61 15.72 22.05
CA ILE A 633 -5.11 14.38 22.39
C ILE A 633 -6.50 14.50 23.04
N TYR A 634 -7.47 13.76 22.53
CA TYR A 634 -8.81 13.65 23.10
C TYR A 634 -9.02 12.24 23.65
N PHE A 635 -9.54 12.16 24.87
CA PHE A 635 -9.93 10.91 25.52
C PHE A 635 -11.45 10.84 25.64
N PHE A 636 -12.06 9.78 25.12
CA PHE A 636 -13.50 9.53 25.10
C PHE A 636 -13.83 8.36 26.03
N LEU A 637 -14.58 8.59 27.11
CA LEU A 637 -14.71 7.64 28.21
C LEU A 637 -15.86 6.61 28.04
N GLY A 638 -16.65 6.65 26.97
CA GLY A 638 -17.74 5.69 26.76
C GLY A 638 -18.86 5.77 27.83
N PRO A 639 -19.39 4.63 28.33
CA PRO A 639 -18.66 3.37 28.54
C PRO A 639 -18.89 2.27 27.49
N THR A 640 -19.85 2.39 26.57
CA THR A 640 -20.03 1.40 25.50
C THR A 640 -19.24 1.79 24.24
N PRO A 641 -18.95 0.86 23.31
CA PRO A 641 -18.34 1.22 22.03
C PRO A 641 -19.14 2.28 21.27
N ALA A 642 -20.48 2.17 21.31
CA ALA A 642 -21.36 3.16 20.70
C ALA A 642 -21.21 4.55 21.33
N ASP A 643 -21.11 4.64 22.66
CA ASP A 643 -20.92 5.92 23.36
C ASP A 643 -19.57 6.57 23.01
N VAL A 644 -18.51 5.78 22.87
CA VAL A 644 -17.19 6.27 22.44
C VAL A 644 -17.27 6.90 21.05
N ILE A 645 -17.92 6.23 20.11
CA ILE A 645 -18.07 6.75 18.73
C ILE A 645 -18.95 8.01 18.70
N LYS A 646 -20.01 8.06 19.51
CA LYS A 646 -20.84 9.27 19.67
C LYS A 646 -20.02 10.44 20.19
N GLN A 647 -19.22 10.23 21.24
CA GLN A 647 -18.34 11.24 21.81
C GLN A 647 -17.30 11.73 20.79
N TYR A 648 -16.71 10.81 20.02
CA TYR A 648 -15.81 11.15 18.92
C TYR A 648 -16.49 12.05 17.87
N SER A 649 -17.73 11.74 17.49
CA SER A 649 -18.52 12.53 16.53
C SER A 649 -18.78 13.98 16.97
N GLU A 650 -18.81 14.26 18.28
CA GLU A 650 -18.97 15.62 18.80
C GLU A 650 -17.74 16.50 18.54
N ILE A 651 -16.56 15.88 18.37
CA ILE A 651 -15.32 16.59 18.06
C ILE A 651 -15.09 16.69 16.56
N VAL A 652 -15.38 15.62 15.82
CA VAL A 652 -15.01 15.54 14.39
C VAL A 652 -16.11 15.96 13.43
N GLY A 653 -17.33 16.15 13.95
CA GLY A 653 -18.51 16.39 13.14
C GLY A 653 -19.29 15.09 12.91
N LYS A 654 -20.61 15.21 12.97
CA LYS A 654 -21.50 14.08 12.69
C LYS A 654 -21.60 13.83 11.17
N PRO A 655 -21.77 12.58 10.73
CA PRO A 655 -21.91 12.26 9.32
C PRO A 655 -22.97 13.09 8.60
N PHE A 656 -22.75 13.41 7.32
CA PHE A 656 -23.81 14.01 6.50
C PHE A 656 -24.99 13.05 6.35
N LEU A 657 -26.21 13.59 6.22
CA LEU A 657 -27.37 12.80 5.83
C LEU A 657 -27.36 12.65 4.30
N PRO A 658 -27.15 11.45 3.74
CA PRO A 658 -27.14 11.28 2.29
C PRO A 658 -28.51 11.56 1.67
N PRO A 659 -28.58 11.90 0.38
CA PRO A 659 -29.84 11.81 -0.34
C PRO A 659 -30.27 10.35 -0.44
N TYR A 660 -31.58 10.09 -0.41
CA TYR A 660 -32.11 8.73 -0.34
C TYR A 660 -31.70 7.87 -1.54
N TRP A 661 -31.63 8.47 -2.73
CA TRP A 661 -31.26 7.77 -3.96
C TRP A 661 -29.83 7.23 -3.95
N SER A 662 -28.93 7.84 -3.18
CA SER A 662 -27.55 7.35 -3.09
C SER A 662 -27.42 6.07 -2.27
N LEU A 663 -28.50 5.61 -1.64
CA LEU A 663 -28.57 4.29 -1.02
C LEU A 663 -28.97 3.20 -2.02
N GLY A 664 -29.36 3.56 -3.24
CA GLY A 664 -29.60 2.59 -4.31
C GLY A 664 -28.34 1.83 -4.71
N PHE A 665 -28.42 1.08 -5.81
CA PHE A 665 -27.26 0.41 -6.40
C PHE A 665 -26.62 1.32 -7.46
N HIS A 666 -25.28 1.25 -7.54
CA HIS A 666 -24.44 2.09 -8.39
C HIS A 666 -23.61 1.20 -9.34
N LEU A 667 -23.42 1.62 -10.60
CA LEU A 667 -22.71 0.86 -11.61
C LEU A 667 -21.73 1.78 -12.32
N CYS A 668 -20.48 1.35 -12.39
CA CYS A 668 -19.36 2.09 -12.96
C CYS A 668 -18.39 1.12 -13.62
N ARG A 669 -17.49 1.64 -14.44
CA ARG A 669 -16.20 1.03 -14.79
C ARG A 669 -15.29 2.10 -15.35
N TYR A 670 -13.99 1.87 -15.23
CA TYR A 670 -13.03 2.45 -16.15
C TYR A 670 -13.05 1.66 -17.47
N GLY A 671 -13.03 2.35 -18.60
CA GLY A 671 -12.99 1.73 -19.93
C GLY A 671 -14.35 1.37 -20.52
N TYR A 672 -15.42 2.13 -20.25
CA TYR A 672 -16.60 2.09 -21.15
C TYR A 672 -16.19 2.60 -22.55
N GLY A 673 -15.26 3.55 -22.61
CA GLY A 673 -14.63 4.07 -23.83
C GLY A 673 -15.50 4.96 -24.73
N SER A 674 -16.83 4.84 -24.68
CA SER A 674 -17.80 5.66 -25.43
C SER A 674 -19.17 5.69 -24.74
N LEU A 675 -19.99 6.69 -25.06
CA LEU A 675 -21.34 6.81 -24.53
C LEU A 675 -22.26 5.68 -25.03
N GLU A 676 -22.08 5.20 -26.26
CA GLU A 676 -22.84 4.08 -26.81
C GLU A 676 -22.64 2.81 -25.97
N LYS A 677 -21.41 2.55 -25.53
CA LYS A 677 -21.10 1.42 -24.65
C LYS A 677 -21.67 1.59 -23.25
N THR A 678 -21.62 2.80 -22.69
CA THR A 678 -22.33 3.11 -21.44
C THR A 678 -23.83 2.82 -21.57
N LYS A 679 -24.47 3.27 -22.66
CA LYS A 679 -25.90 3.00 -22.94
C LYS A 679 -26.19 1.51 -23.11
N GLU A 680 -25.30 0.74 -23.73
CA GLU A 680 -25.44 -0.72 -23.87
C GLU A 680 -25.52 -1.42 -22.51
N VAL A 681 -24.56 -1.14 -21.62
CA VAL A 681 -24.51 -1.70 -20.26
C VAL A 681 -25.72 -1.28 -19.43
N TRP A 682 -26.07 0.00 -19.52
CA TRP A 682 -27.24 0.56 -18.86
C TRP A 682 -28.54 -0.14 -19.32
N ASN A 683 -28.77 -0.23 -20.63
CA ASN A 683 -29.97 -0.85 -21.20
C ASN A 683 -30.08 -2.34 -20.86
N ARG A 684 -28.99 -3.11 -20.95
CA ARG A 684 -29.06 -4.55 -20.62
C ARG A 684 -29.31 -4.79 -19.13
N THR A 685 -28.77 -3.94 -18.25
CA THR A 685 -29.00 -4.03 -16.79
C THR A 685 -30.46 -3.74 -16.44
N ILE A 686 -31.04 -2.70 -17.05
CA ILE A 686 -32.47 -2.38 -16.91
C ILE A 686 -33.34 -3.48 -17.49
N ALA A 687 -33.04 -3.96 -18.70
CA ALA A 687 -33.79 -5.04 -19.35
C ALA A 687 -33.73 -6.35 -18.54
N ALA A 688 -32.61 -6.58 -17.84
CA ALA A 688 -32.51 -7.69 -16.92
C ALA A 688 -33.39 -7.50 -15.67
N GLY A 689 -33.89 -6.31 -15.33
CA GLY A 689 -34.73 -6.06 -14.15
C GLY A 689 -33.92 -6.08 -12.85
N ILE A 690 -32.71 -5.52 -12.88
CA ILE A 690 -31.85 -5.36 -11.72
C ILE A 690 -32.12 -3.97 -11.12
N PRO A 691 -32.52 -3.85 -9.84
CA PRO A 691 -32.72 -2.55 -9.20
C PRO A 691 -31.44 -1.72 -9.21
N PHE A 692 -31.49 -0.54 -9.82
CA PHE A 692 -30.31 0.27 -10.12
C PHE A 692 -30.67 1.76 -10.21
N ASP A 693 -29.99 2.62 -9.44
CA ASP A 693 -30.34 4.04 -9.32
C ASP A 693 -29.37 4.99 -10.04
N THR A 694 -28.09 4.65 -10.13
CA THR A 694 -27.06 5.65 -10.49
C THR A 694 -26.01 5.13 -11.46
N GLN A 695 -25.97 5.69 -12.66
CA GLN A 695 -24.92 5.43 -13.66
C GLN A 695 -23.73 6.37 -13.44
N TRP A 696 -22.53 5.81 -13.57
CA TRP A 696 -21.28 6.54 -13.42
C TRP A 696 -20.46 6.46 -14.70
N ASN A 697 -19.60 7.45 -14.92
CA ASN A 697 -18.53 7.37 -15.89
C ASN A 697 -17.21 7.80 -15.25
N ASP A 698 -16.20 6.98 -15.48
CA ASP A 698 -14.78 7.24 -15.20
C ASP A 698 -14.19 8.21 -16.25
N LEU A 699 -12.87 8.40 -16.26
CA LEU A 699 -12.10 9.32 -17.12
C LEU A 699 -12.51 9.33 -18.60
N ASP A 700 -13.04 8.24 -19.12
CA ASP A 700 -13.47 8.07 -20.52
C ASP A 700 -14.34 9.21 -21.05
N TYR A 701 -15.18 9.81 -20.20
CA TYR A 701 -16.11 10.87 -20.62
C TYR A 701 -15.39 12.18 -20.94
N MET A 702 -14.23 12.44 -20.32
CA MET A 702 -13.49 13.69 -20.41
C MET A 702 -12.84 13.88 -21.78
N ASP A 703 -12.64 15.13 -22.20
CA ASP A 703 -11.75 15.42 -23.32
C ASP A 703 -10.29 15.40 -22.85
N LYS A 704 -9.46 14.56 -23.46
CA LYS A 704 -8.02 14.42 -23.14
C LYS A 704 -7.72 14.18 -21.64
N ASN A 705 -8.67 13.57 -20.92
CA ASN A 705 -8.62 13.36 -19.47
C ASN A 705 -8.52 14.68 -18.68
N ASN A 706 -9.10 15.77 -19.20
CA ASN A 706 -9.14 17.05 -18.51
C ASN A 706 -10.48 17.21 -17.77
N ASP A 707 -10.39 17.49 -16.47
CA ASP A 707 -11.56 17.79 -15.64
C ASP A 707 -12.43 18.91 -16.23
N PHE A 708 -13.71 18.88 -15.88
CA PHE A 708 -14.71 19.88 -16.29
C PHE A 708 -14.96 19.95 -17.81
N THR A 709 -14.53 18.92 -18.55
CA THR A 709 -14.80 18.77 -19.99
C THR A 709 -15.52 17.46 -20.27
N TYR A 710 -16.08 17.31 -21.46
CA TYR A 710 -16.47 16.02 -22.00
C TYR A 710 -16.09 15.91 -23.47
N ASN A 711 -15.75 14.70 -23.94
CA ASN A 711 -15.28 14.49 -25.30
C ASN A 711 -16.42 14.68 -26.31
N SER A 712 -16.26 15.66 -27.21
CA SER A 712 -17.28 16.05 -28.19
C SER A 712 -17.54 15.04 -29.30
N ASP A 713 -16.75 13.96 -29.39
CA ASP A 713 -16.91 12.92 -30.41
C ASP A 713 -17.55 11.66 -29.81
N ARG A 714 -16.90 11.07 -28.80
CA ARG A 714 -17.31 9.81 -28.14
C ARG A 714 -18.42 9.98 -27.10
N PHE A 715 -18.60 11.19 -26.58
CA PHE A 715 -19.59 11.54 -25.56
C PHE A 715 -20.46 12.74 -25.98
N LYS A 716 -20.57 13.00 -27.28
CA LYS A 716 -21.32 14.15 -27.84
C LYS A 716 -22.76 14.26 -27.34
N ASP A 717 -23.42 13.12 -27.16
CA ASP A 717 -24.84 13.03 -26.74
C ASP A 717 -25.00 12.83 -25.22
N LEU A 718 -23.95 13.10 -24.43
CA LEU A 718 -23.95 12.96 -22.98
C LEU A 718 -25.04 13.81 -22.31
N PRO A 719 -25.26 15.09 -22.67
CA PRO A 719 -26.35 15.89 -22.09
C PRO A 719 -27.73 15.25 -22.29
N GLN A 720 -27.99 14.70 -23.47
CA GLN A 720 -29.24 14.02 -23.82
C GLN A 720 -29.39 12.72 -23.03
N PHE A 721 -28.31 11.97 -22.86
CA PHE A 721 -28.30 10.75 -22.05
C PHE A 721 -28.59 11.03 -20.58
N VAL A 722 -27.98 12.07 -19.99
CA VAL A 722 -28.26 12.46 -18.60
C VAL A 722 -29.74 12.85 -18.43
N ASN A 723 -30.32 13.58 -19.40
CA ASN A 723 -31.76 13.86 -19.39
C ASN A 723 -32.62 12.58 -19.50
N GLU A 724 -32.17 11.58 -20.28
CA GLU A 724 -32.85 10.27 -20.38
C GLU A 724 -32.80 9.51 -19.05
N ILE A 725 -31.63 9.47 -18.38
CA ILE A 725 -31.44 8.92 -17.03
C ILE A 725 -32.44 9.58 -16.05
N HIS A 726 -32.49 10.91 -16.04
CA HIS A 726 -33.39 11.66 -15.16
C HIS A 726 -34.87 11.41 -15.44
N SER A 727 -35.24 11.26 -16.71
CA SER A 727 -36.63 10.94 -17.10
C SER A 727 -37.13 9.60 -16.53
N ARG A 728 -36.20 8.68 -16.24
CA ARG A 728 -36.45 7.39 -15.59
C ARG A 728 -36.33 7.45 -14.06
N GLY A 729 -36.05 8.62 -13.49
CA GLY A 729 -35.86 8.81 -12.05
C GLY A 729 -34.55 8.22 -11.52
N MET A 730 -33.54 8.09 -12.40
CA MET A 730 -32.18 7.66 -12.08
C MET A 730 -31.25 8.88 -11.99
N HIS A 731 -29.99 8.65 -11.61
CA HIS A 731 -29.00 9.69 -11.34
C HIS A 731 -27.69 9.43 -12.09
N TYR A 732 -26.91 10.49 -12.32
CA TYR A 732 -25.63 10.43 -13.04
C TYR A 732 -24.49 11.03 -12.21
N ILE A 733 -23.36 10.32 -12.11
CA ILE A 733 -22.17 10.77 -11.38
C ILE A 733 -20.91 10.70 -12.27
N PRO A 734 -20.26 11.84 -12.56
CA PRO A 734 -18.94 11.87 -13.18
C PRO A 734 -17.82 11.73 -12.15
N LEU A 735 -16.70 11.15 -12.59
CA LEU A 735 -15.39 11.32 -11.97
C LEU A 735 -14.86 12.75 -12.13
N ILE A 736 -14.20 13.29 -11.10
CA ILE A 736 -13.44 14.55 -11.13
C ILE A 736 -12.12 14.30 -10.38
N ASP A 737 -10.99 14.53 -11.04
CA ASP A 737 -9.69 14.37 -10.41
C ASP A 737 -9.34 15.55 -9.49
N ALA A 738 -8.29 15.35 -8.69
CA ALA A 738 -7.71 16.40 -7.86
C ALA A 738 -6.90 17.45 -8.65
N GLY A 739 -6.36 17.08 -9.82
CA GLY A 739 -5.39 17.88 -10.56
C GLY A 739 -5.90 18.26 -11.95
N VAL A 740 -5.59 19.47 -12.39
CA VAL A 740 -6.00 19.99 -13.71
C VAL A 740 -4.80 20.05 -14.66
N SER A 741 -5.04 19.94 -15.98
CA SER A 741 -3.98 20.07 -16.97
C SER A 741 -3.28 21.42 -16.87
N GLY A 742 -1.95 21.41 -16.70
CA GLY A 742 -1.11 22.61 -16.61
C GLY A 742 -0.42 22.97 -17.93
N SER A 743 -0.93 22.45 -19.04
CA SER A 743 -0.23 22.44 -20.34
C SER A 743 -1.11 22.81 -21.54
N GLU A 744 -2.38 23.12 -21.30
CA GLU A 744 -3.27 23.57 -22.36
C GLU A 744 -2.87 24.96 -22.88
N LYS A 745 -3.28 25.28 -24.11
CA LYS A 745 -3.01 26.60 -24.68
C LYS A 745 -3.80 27.66 -23.91
N ASN A 746 -3.18 28.81 -23.64
CA ASN A 746 -3.85 29.93 -22.98
C ASN A 746 -5.17 30.30 -23.69
N GLY A 747 -6.26 30.37 -22.94
CA GLY A 747 -7.60 30.67 -23.44
C GLY A 747 -8.36 29.47 -24.01
N THR A 748 -7.83 28.25 -23.88
CA THR A 748 -8.49 27.03 -24.38
C THR A 748 -8.96 26.09 -23.28
N TYR A 749 -8.55 26.31 -22.03
CA TYR A 749 -8.92 25.45 -20.90
C TYR A 749 -9.16 26.30 -19.65
N LEU A 750 -10.43 26.66 -19.49
CA LEU A 750 -10.92 27.56 -18.44
C LEU A 750 -10.43 27.21 -17.03
N PRO A 751 -10.40 25.94 -16.58
CA PRO A 751 -9.89 25.59 -15.25
C PRO A 751 -8.44 26.02 -15.01
N TYR A 752 -7.55 25.82 -15.99
CA TYR A 752 -6.17 26.26 -15.83
C TYR A 752 -6.04 27.79 -15.92
N ASP A 753 -6.72 28.42 -16.87
CA ASP A 753 -6.65 29.86 -17.10
C ASP A 753 -7.17 30.66 -15.89
N GLU A 754 -8.32 30.29 -15.34
CA GLU A 754 -8.88 30.96 -14.15
C GLU A 754 -8.12 30.60 -12.87
N GLY A 755 -7.62 29.37 -12.74
CA GLY A 755 -6.80 28.98 -11.60
C GLY A 755 -5.47 29.75 -11.53
N LEU A 756 -4.85 30.01 -12.68
CA LEU A 756 -3.67 30.88 -12.79
C LEU A 756 -4.01 32.33 -12.43
N LYS A 757 -5.11 32.85 -12.97
CA LYS A 757 -5.56 34.22 -12.73
C LYS A 757 -5.89 34.49 -11.26
N GLU A 758 -6.48 33.53 -10.56
CA GLU A 758 -6.82 33.66 -9.14
C GLU A 758 -5.67 33.35 -8.19
N ASP A 759 -4.55 32.83 -8.71
CA ASP A 759 -3.35 32.40 -7.98
C ASP A 759 -3.68 31.33 -6.92
N ILE A 760 -4.37 30.26 -7.33
CA ILE A 760 -4.90 29.23 -6.41
C ILE A 760 -4.20 27.88 -6.49
N PHE A 761 -3.20 27.70 -7.37
CA PHE A 761 -2.49 26.43 -7.46
C PHE A 761 -1.44 26.30 -6.35
N ILE A 762 -1.20 25.06 -5.90
CA ILE A 762 -0.04 24.73 -5.06
C ILE A 762 1.21 25.17 -5.82
N LYS A 763 2.15 25.84 -5.14
CA LYS A 763 3.36 26.39 -5.77
C LYS A 763 4.61 25.57 -5.46
N ASP A 764 5.53 25.55 -6.42
CA ASP A 764 6.92 25.20 -6.16
C ASP A 764 7.56 26.23 -5.21
N GLU A 765 8.35 25.73 -4.25
CA GLU A 765 8.97 26.54 -3.22
C GLU A 765 9.90 27.61 -3.80
N LYS A 766 10.72 27.25 -4.79
CA LYS A 766 11.80 28.10 -5.29
C LYS A 766 11.37 28.99 -6.44
N ALA A 767 10.58 28.44 -7.36
CA ALA A 767 10.12 29.17 -8.53
C ALA A 767 8.95 30.11 -8.22
N ASP A 768 8.21 29.87 -7.13
CA ASP A 768 6.95 30.56 -6.81
C ASP A 768 5.95 30.53 -7.99
N GLN A 769 5.96 29.41 -8.72
CA GLN A 769 5.07 29.09 -9.83
C GLN A 769 4.27 27.84 -9.49
N PRO A 770 3.13 27.55 -10.17
CA PRO A 770 2.38 26.33 -9.96
C PRO A 770 3.29 25.09 -9.98
N PHE A 771 3.11 24.21 -8.99
CA PHE A 771 3.84 22.96 -8.89
C PHE A 771 3.40 22.05 -10.04
N VAL A 772 4.35 21.69 -10.90
CA VAL A 772 4.08 20.85 -12.07
C VAL A 772 4.47 19.41 -11.79
N GLY A 773 3.52 18.50 -11.97
CA GLY A 773 3.68 17.05 -11.88
C GLY A 773 2.91 16.34 -12.98
N LYS A 774 2.43 15.12 -12.70
CA LYS A 774 1.77 14.29 -13.71
C LYS A 774 0.70 13.38 -13.12
N VAL A 775 -0.49 13.41 -13.72
CA VAL A 775 -1.56 12.40 -13.55
C VAL A 775 -2.13 12.03 -14.94
N TRP A 776 -3.45 11.88 -15.08
CA TRP A 776 -4.12 11.37 -16.27
C TRP A 776 -4.15 12.33 -17.46
N ASN A 777 -4.04 13.65 -17.24
CA ASN A 777 -3.94 14.66 -18.31
C ASN A 777 -2.76 14.34 -19.25
N LEU A 778 -2.84 14.72 -20.53
CA LEU A 778 -1.85 14.26 -21.54
C LEU A 778 -0.40 14.70 -21.31
N VAL A 779 -0.15 15.94 -20.88
CA VAL A 779 1.22 16.49 -20.78
C VAL A 779 1.61 16.74 -19.33
N SER A 780 1.02 17.71 -18.63
CA SER A 780 1.34 18.01 -17.23
C SER A 780 0.11 18.30 -16.38
N THR A 781 0.26 18.21 -15.07
CA THR A 781 -0.81 18.44 -14.09
C THR A 781 -0.35 19.47 -13.04
N VAL A 782 -1.27 20.35 -12.64
CA VAL A 782 -1.16 21.26 -11.50
C VAL A 782 -2.33 21.04 -10.54
N TRP A 783 -2.14 21.32 -9.25
CA TRP A 783 -3.14 21.01 -8.21
C TRP A 783 -3.71 22.28 -7.60
N PRO A 784 -5.05 22.48 -7.61
CA PRO A 784 -5.70 23.50 -6.82
C PRO A 784 -5.35 23.34 -5.34
N ASP A 785 -4.97 24.44 -4.69
CA ASP A 785 -4.79 24.46 -3.25
C ASP A 785 -6.13 24.74 -2.56
N PHE A 786 -6.81 23.68 -2.13
CA PHE A 786 -8.10 23.78 -1.43
C PHE A 786 -7.99 24.40 -0.02
N THR A 787 -6.79 24.68 0.47
CA THR A 787 -6.59 25.47 1.70
C THR A 787 -6.69 26.97 1.45
N ASN A 788 -6.58 27.41 0.19
CA ASN A 788 -6.75 28.80 -0.21
C ASN A 788 -8.24 29.18 -0.17
N PRO A 789 -8.64 30.27 0.52
CA PRO A 789 -10.04 30.67 0.63
C PRO A 789 -10.71 30.98 -0.72
N LYS A 790 -9.94 31.32 -1.76
CA LYS A 790 -10.46 31.53 -3.13
C LYS A 790 -10.79 30.23 -3.86
N ALA A 791 -10.12 29.13 -3.54
CA ALA A 791 -10.27 27.85 -4.23
C ALA A 791 -11.72 27.34 -4.19
N ARG A 792 -12.43 27.60 -3.08
CA ARG A 792 -13.84 27.25 -2.93
C ARG A 792 -14.74 27.89 -4.00
N ASN A 793 -14.55 29.18 -4.26
CA ASN A 793 -15.35 29.89 -5.27
C ASN A 793 -14.92 29.49 -6.69
N TYR A 794 -13.61 29.34 -6.93
CA TYR A 794 -13.08 28.80 -8.18
C TYR A 794 -13.71 27.43 -8.52
N TYR A 795 -13.69 26.50 -7.56
CA TYR A 795 -14.24 25.15 -7.76
C TYR A 795 -15.76 25.17 -7.99
N PHE A 796 -16.49 26.04 -7.30
CA PHE A 796 -17.91 26.29 -7.60
C PHE A 796 -18.12 26.74 -9.04
N HIS A 797 -17.32 27.68 -9.55
CA HIS A 797 -17.44 28.14 -10.94
C HIS A 797 -17.15 27.03 -11.95
N MET A 798 -16.08 26.25 -11.75
CA MET A 798 -15.73 25.15 -12.65
C MET A 798 -16.79 24.05 -12.67
N MET A 799 -17.26 23.63 -11.50
CA MET A 799 -18.34 22.66 -11.39
C MET A 799 -19.65 23.19 -11.97
N ASN A 800 -19.99 24.47 -11.74
CA ASN A 800 -21.22 25.06 -12.26
C ASN A 800 -21.19 25.18 -13.79
N ASP A 801 -20.03 25.48 -14.38
CA ASP A 801 -19.84 25.48 -15.83
C ASP A 801 -20.06 24.07 -16.41
N MET A 802 -19.43 23.05 -15.85
CA MET A 802 -19.67 21.65 -16.23
C MET A 802 -21.15 21.26 -16.08
N TYR A 803 -21.80 21.71 -14.99
CA TYR A 803 -23.21 21.43 -14.73
C TYR A 803 -24.14 22.10 -15.76
N ASN A 804 -23.71 23.20 -16.38
CA ASN A 804 -24.46 23.82 -17.48
C ASN A 804 -24.39 23.01 -18.78
N ASN A 805 -23.34 22.22 -18.97
CA ASN A 805 -23.21 21.30 -20.10
C ASN A 805 -24.06 20.04 -19.92
N PHE A 806 -24.00 19.39 -18.75
CA PHE A 806 -24.84 18.24 -18.40
C PHE A 806 -25.16 18.21 -16.90
N LYS A 807 -26.41 17.92 -16.55
CA LYS A 807 -26.96 18.10 -15.20
C LYS A 807 -26.62 16.93 -14.25
N TYR A 808 -25.37 16.71 -13.92
CA TYR A 808 -24.96 15.63 -13.01
C TYR A 808 -25.48 15.78 -11.56
N ASP A 809 -25.53 14.68 -10.80
CA ASP A 809 -26.22 14.61 -9.50
C ASP A 809 -25.32 14.56 -8.27
N GLY A 810 -24.06 14.19 -8.46
CA GLY A 810 -23.04 14.11 -7.42
C GLY A 810 -21.64 14.17 -8.02
N ALA A 811 -20.62 13.96 -7.22
CA ALA A 811 -19.24 13.93 -7.68
C ALA A 811 -18.48 12.76 -7.08
N TRP A 812 -17.76 12.03 -7.93
CA TRP A 812 -16.70 11.14 -7.50
C TRP A 812 -15.40 11.93 -7.57
N ILE A 813 -14.76 12.18 -6.42
CA ILE A 813 -13.46 12.87 -6.37
C ILE A 813 -12.34 11.86 -6.13
N ASP A 814 -11.39 11.77 -7.07
CA ASP A 814 -10.31 10.79 -7.05
C ASP A 814 -8.92 11.44 -7.18
N MET A 815 -7.87 10.62 -7.04
CA MET A 815 -6.47 11.02 -7.17
C MET A 815 -6.07 12.09 -6.12
N ASN A 816 -6.76 12.12 -4.99
CA ASN A 816 -6.78 13.25 -4.07
C ASN A 816 -6.05 13.01 -2.74
N GLU A 817 -5.06 12.14 -2.72
CA GLU A 817 -4.11 12.03 -1.61
C GLU A 817 -3.27 13.30 -1.36
N PRO A 818 -2.80 14.09 -2.35
CA PRO A 818 -2.93 14.02 -3.82
C PRO A 818 -1.95 13.05 -4.48
N SER A 819 -2.46 12.27 -5.43
CA SER A 819 -1.66 11.36 -6.25
C SER A 819 -0.86 12.11 -7.30
N ASN A 820 0.33 11.61 -7.57
CA ASN A 820 1.23 12.09 -8.61
C ASN A 820 2.01 10.90 -9.16
N PHE A 821 2.04 10.73 -10.48
CA PHE A 821 2.80 9.66 -11.12
C PHE A 821 4.31 9.88 -11.02
N TYR A 822 4.74 11.09 -10.61
CA TYR A 822 6.10 11.38 -10.20
C TYR A 822 6.26 11.33 -8.67
N ASN A 823 7.49 11.09 -8.24
CA ASN A 823 7.88 11.23 -6.83
C ASN A 823 8.31 12.68 -6.55
N GLY A 824 7.35 13.59 -6.46
CA GLY A 824 7.56 15.03 -6.53
C GLY A 824 7.56 15.57 -7.96
N HIS A 825 8.62 16.25 -8.38
CA HIS A 825 8.79 16.62 -9.79
C HIS A 825 9.24 15.42 -10.64
N LYS A 826 9.26 15.60 -11.97
CA LYS A 826 9.77 14.61 -12.95
C LYS A 826 11.15 14.04 -12.60
N TYR A 827 12.03 14.86 -12.01
CA TYR A 827 13.39 14.49 -11.62
C TYR A 827 13.57 14.37 -10.10
N GLY A 828 12.47 14.28 -9.34
CA GLY A 828 12.44 14.23 -7.89
C GLY A 828 12.50 15.61 -7.21
N CYS A 829 12.43 15.60 -5.88
CA CYS A 829 12.49 16.80 -5.04
C CYS A 829 13.93 17.21 -4.70
N SER A 830 14.15 18.52 -4.60
CA SER A 830 15.43 19.08 -4.15
C SER A 830 15.78 18.65 -2.72
N GLN A 831 17.07 18.50 -2.41
CA GLN A 831 17.50 18.07 -1.08
C GLN A 831 17.22 19.15 -0.03
N ASN A 832 16.28 18.88 0.87
CA ASN A 832 15.90 19.74 1.98
C ASN A 832 15.34 18.92 3.15
N LYS A 833 15.20 19.55 4.33
CA LYS A 833 14.79 18.87 5.57
C LYS A 833 13.34 18.40 5.62
N LEU A 834 12.46 18.90 4.73
CA LEU A 834 11.05 18.50 4.67
C LEU A 834 10.88 17.25 3.80
N ASP A 835 11.56 17.17 2.66
CA ASP A 835 11.52 15.98 1.79
C ASP A 835 12.37 14.82 2.34
N TYR A 836 13.44 15.13 3.07
CA TYR A 836 14.36 14.16 3.66
C TYR A 836 14.55 14.42 5.16
N PRO A 837 13.51 14.28 5.99
CA PRO A 837 13.63 14.48 7.43
C PRO A 837 14.50 13.38 8.05
N LYS A 838 15.08 13.68 9.22
CA LYS A 838 15.98 12.75 9.93
C LYS A 838 15.28 11.45 10.33
N TYR A 839 14.01 11.54 10.71
CA TYR A 839 13.11 10.40 10.89
C TYR A 839 12.11 10.38 9.74
N ILE A 840 12.02 9.26 9.03
CA ILE A 840 11.01 9.02 8.01
C ILE A 840 10.11 7.90 8.55
N PRO A 841 8.80 8.14 8.74
CA PRO A 841 7.85 7.07 9.04
C PRO A 841 7.92 5.95 8.01
N ARG A 842 7.40 4.77 8.31
CA ARG A 842 7.56 3.57 7.45
C ARG A 842 6.69 3.60 6.17
N VAL A 843 6.58 4.77 5.53
CA VAL A 843 5.85 4.98 4.29
C VAL A 843 6.39 4.08 3.18
N ILE A 844 5.50 3.50 2.39
CA ILE A 844 5.90 2.71 1.22
C ILE A 844 6.70 3.60 0.25
N GLY A 845 7.90 3.13 -0.12
CA GLY A 845 8.88 3.87 -0.91
C GLY A 845 9.98 4.54 -0.09
N ASN A 846 9.89 4.56 1.25
CA ASN A 846 10.86 5.16 2.19
C ASN A 846 11.13 6.66 1.99
N ILE A 847 10.28 7.37 1.23
CA ILE A 847 10.34 8.82 1.02
C ILE A 847 8.94 9.38 1.00
N LEU A 848 8.75 10.51 1.66
CA LEU A 848 7.44 11.15 1.78
C LEU A 848 6.85 11.57 0.43
N SER A 849 7.66 12.12 -0.47
CA SER A 849 7.19 12.53 -1.82
C SER A 849 6.91 11.37 -2.78
N THR A 850 6.92 10.11 -2.33
CA THR A 850 6.63 8.96 -3.19
C THR A 850 5.17 8.94 -3.61
N LYS A 851 4.92 9.00 -4.92
CA LYS A 851 3.58 9.14 -5.53
C LYS A 851 2.79 10.39 -5.09
N THR A 852 3.48 11.46 -4.70
CA THR A 852 2.81 12.72 -4.31
C THR A 852 3.71 13.92 -4.63
N LEU A 853 3.37 15.11 -4.11
CA LEU A 853 4.11 16.35 -4.35
C LEU A 853 5.38 16.41 -3.48
N CYS A 854 6.26 17.38 -3.74
CA CYS A 854 7.37 17.63 -2.82
C CYS A 854 6.87 18.19 -1.50
N MET A 855 7.47 17.79 -0.39
CA MET A 855 7.03 18.17 0.95
C MET A 855 7.19 19.66 1.23
N ASN A 856 8.12 20.33 0.53
CA ASN A 856 8.30 21.76 0.59
C ASN A 856 7.36 22.55 -0.37
N ALA A 857 6.47 21.89 -1.12
CA ALA A 857 5.50 22.59 -1.96
C ALA A 857 4.60 23.51 -1.10
N LYS A 858 4.35 24.72 -1.59
CA LYS A 858 3.70 25.80 -0.85
C LYS A 858 2.19 25.79 -1.11
N HIS A 859 1.44 25.59 -0.05
CA HIS A 859 0.02 25.88 0.04
C HIS A 859 -0.18 27.24 0.75
N TYR A 860 -1.40 27.76 0.69
CA TYR A 860 -1.84 28.98 1.37
C TYR A 860 -1.68 28.88 2.89
N LEU A 861 -2.01 27.72 3.50
CA LEU A 861 -1.91 27.53 4.96
C LEU A 861 -0.54 27.03 5.45
N GLY A 862 0.40 26.67 4.57
CA GLY A 862 1.68 26.11 4.98
C GLY A 862 2.31 25.21 3.92
N PHE A 863 3.21 24.32 4.34
CA PHE A 863 3.87 23.38 3.44
C PHE A 863 3.06 22.09 3.29
N HIS A 864 3.23 21.44 2.14
CA HIS A 864 2.63 20.14 1.87
C HIS A 864 3.01 19.10 2.95
N TYR A 865 4.19 19.19 3.54
CA TYR A 865 4.64 18.39 4.69
C TYR A 865 3.63 18.29 5.85
N ASP A 866 2.91 19.38 6.14
CA ASP A 866 1.92 19.48 7.21
C ASP A 866 0.51 19.13 6.71
N LEU A 867 0.22 19.49 5.46
CA LEU A 867 -1.11 19.54 4.86
C LEU A 867 -1.44 18.33 3.96
N HIS A 868 -0.46 17.46 3.67
CA HIS A 868 -0.62 16.34 2.75
C HIS A 868 -1.84 15.48 3.11
N ASN A 869 -1.91 14.98 4.35
CA ASN A 869 -2.99 14.11 4.78
C ASN A 869 -4.39 14.76 4.78
N ILE A 870 -4.50 16.08 4.69
CA ILE A 870 -5.80 16.78 4.69
C ILE A 870 -6.26 17.20 3.29
N TYR A 871 -5.49 16.93 2.23
CA TYR A 871 -5.78 17.39 0.88
C TYR A 871 -7.15 16.87 0.39
N GLY A 872 -7.41 15.56 0.46
CA GLY A 872 -8.68 14.96 0.07
C GLY A 872 -9.89 15.53 0.82
N THR A 873 -9.78 15.68 2.14
CA THR A 873 -10.84 16.32 2.95
C THR A 873 -11.05 17.78 2.55
N SER A 874 -9.99 18.53 2.25
CA SER A 874 -10.11 19.92 1.79
C SER A 874 -10.79 20.05 0.42
N GLN A 875 -10.52 19.12 -0.51
CA GLN A 875 -11.27 19.03 -1.77
C GLN A 875 -12.75 18.67 -1.52
N ALA A 876 -13.03 17.72 -0.63
CA ALA A 876 -14.39 17.33 -0.28
C ALA A 876 -15.20 18.51 0.28
N ILE A 877 -14.58 19.38 1.07
CA ILE A 877 -15.19 20.62 1.58
C ILE A 877 -15.54 21.58 0.43
N ALA A 878 -14.62 21.81 -0.50
CA ALA A 878 -14.86 22.68 -1.66
C ALA A 878 -15.96 22.11 -2.58
N THR A 879 -15.94 20.80 -2.81
CA THR A 879 -16.92 20.07 -3.61
C THR A 879 -18.31 20.11 -2.96
N ASN A 880 -18.38 19.92 -1.64
CA ASN A 880 -19.63 19.98 -0.87
C ASN A 880 -20.26 21.36 -0.96
N TYR A 881 -19.46 22.42 -0.82
CA TYR A 881 -19.92 23.79 -1.03
C TYR A 881 -20.43 24.00 -2.46
N ALA A 882 -19.69 23.55 -3.48
CA ALA A 882 -20.07 23.72 -4.87
C ALA A 882 -21.40 23.03 -5.18
N LEU A 883 -21.52 21.72 -4.91
CA LEU A 883 -22.73 20.94 -5.15
C LEU A 883 -23.95 21.48 -4.40
N THR A 884 -23.78 21.90 -3.15
CA THR A 884 -24.85 22.51 -2.34
C THR A 884 -25.40 23.77 -3.01
N ASN A 885 -24.54 24.60 -3.60
CA ASN A 885 -24.95 25.85 -4.26
C ASN A 885 -25.49 25.63 -5.68
N ILE A 886 -24.94 24.67 -6.43
CA ILE A 886 -25.37 24.34 -7.79
C ILE A 886 -26.74 23.66 -7.77
N ARG A 887 -26.89 22.58 -6.98
CA ARG A 887 -28.10 21.75 -6.99
C ARG A 887 -29.17 22.21 -6.01
N ARG A 888 -28.80 22.99 -4.98
CA ARG A 888 -29.70 23.36 -3.86
C ARG A 888 -30.36 22.15 -3.19
N LYS A 889 -29.65 21.02 -3.21
CA LYS A 889 -30.03 19.69 -2.73
C LYS A 889 -28.84 19.09 -2.01
N ARG A 890 -29.06 18.01 -1.25
CA ARG A 890 -27.98 17.33 -0.53
C ARG A 890 -26.85 16.94 -1.50
N PRO A 891 -25.61 17.33 -1.18
CA PRO A 891 -24.47 16.90 -1.97
C PRO A 891 -24.26 15.40 -1.77
N PHE A 892 -23.96 14.69 -2.85
CA PHE A 892 -23.46 13.33 -2.79
C PHE A 892 -22.05 13.30 -3.36
N ILE A 893 -21.09 12.96 -2.50
CA ILE A 893 -19.66 12.96 -2.82
C ILE A 893 -19.08 11.65 -2.33
N ILE A 894 -18.31 10.99 -3.18
CA ILE A 894 -17.50 9.82 -2.82
C ILE A 894 -16.04 10.17 -3.10
N SER A 895 -15.20 10.09 -2.06
CA SER A 895 -13.79 10.49 -2.09
C SER A 895 -12.86 9.33 -1.78
N ARG A 896 -11.70 9.28 -2.45
CA ARG A 896 -10.68 8.26 -2.16
C ARG A 896 -9.96 8.58 -0.88
N SER A 897 -9.23 9.69 -0.88
CA SER A 897 -8.47 10.12 0.28
C SER A 897 -9.38 10.75 1.33
N THR A 898 -9.08 10.47 2.60
CA THR A 898 -9.86 10.92 3.75
C THR A 898 -8.96 11.29 4.94
N TRP A 899 -9.46 12.15 5.80
CA TRP A 899 -8.86 12.46 7.09
C TRP A 899 -9.96 12.72 8.13
N VAL A 900 -9.60 12.83 9.40
CA VAL A 900 -10.50 13.06 10.54
C VAL A 900 -11.60 14.11 10.23
N GLY A 901 -12.87 13.70 10.36
CA GLY A 901 -14.03 14.58 10.09
C GLY A 901 -14.51 14.60 8.64
N HIS A 902 -13.90 13.82 7.74
CA HIS A 902 -14.31 13.71 6.32
C HIS A 902 -15.80 13.37 6.14
N GLY A 903 -16.33 12.48 6.98
CA GLY A 903 -17.71 12.01 6.90
C GLY A 903 -18.78 13.08 7.11
N TYR A 904 -18.41 14.27 7.61
CA TYR A 904 -19.30 15.43 7.64
C TYR A 904 -19.60 15.98 6.23
N TYR A 905 -18.73 15.74 5.25
CA TYR A 905 -18.81 16.32 3.91
C TYR A 905 -19.06 15.30 2.80
N ALA A 906 -18.53 14.08 2.93
CA ALA A 906 -18.49 13.09 1.86
C ALA A 906 -18.46 11.65 2.39
N GLY A 907 -18.84 10.70 1.53
CA GLY A 907 -18.57 9.27 1.70
C GLY A 907 -17.20 8.87 1.16
N HIS A 908 -16.96 7.56 1.15
CA HIS A 908 -15.68 6.95 0.79
C HIS A 908 -15.89 5.58 0.14
N TRP A 909 -14.94 5.13 -0.68
CA TRP A 909 -14.83 3.73 -1.09
C TRP A 909 -13.40 3.25 -0.83
N THR A 910 -13.22 1.97 -0.52
CA THR A 910 -11.95 1.40 -0.04
C THR A 910 -10.85 1.31 -1.12
N GLY A 911 -10.98 2.06 -2.21
CA GLY A 911 -10.03 2.13 -3.32
C GLY A 911 -9.95 0.87 -4.16
N ASP A 912 -8.80 0.73 -4.81
CA ASP A 912 -8.53 -0.18 -5.92
C ASP A 912 -8.27 -1.62 -5.44
N VAL A 913 -9.27 -2.24 -4.81
CA VAL A 913 -9.23 -3.64 -4.33
C VAL A 913 -9.08 -4.63 -5.49
N TYR A 914 -8.42 -5.76 -5.25
CA TYR A 914 -8.33 -6.84 -6.23
C TYR A 914 -9.59 -7.69 -6.28
N SER A 915 -9.86 -8.26 -7.46
CA SER A 915 -10.84 -9.31 -7.70
C SER A 915 -10.41 -10.63 -7.07
N SER A 916 -10.41 -10.68 -5.74
CA SER A 916 -9.93 -11.81 -4.93
C SER A 916 -10.89 -12.13 -3.77
N TRP A 917 -10.91 -13.40 -3.34
CA TRP A 917 -11.65 -13.81 -2.13
C TRP A 917 -11.07 -13.20 -0.84
N HIS A 918 -9.78 -12.87 -0.84
CA HIS A 918 -9.13 -12.20 0.27
C HIS A 918 -9.70 -10.78 0.43
N ASP A 919 -9.72 -10.00 -0.64
CA ASP A 919 -10.21 -8.61 -0.64
C ASP A 919 -11.72 -8.56 -0.40
N LEU A 920 -12.50 -9.53 -0.90
CA LEU A 920 -13.90 -9.72 -0.50
C LEU A 920 -14.03 -9.84 1.01
N ARG A 921 -13.18 -10.63 1.67
CA ARG A 921 -13.16 -10.79 3.13
C ARG A 921 -12.69 -9.51 3.83
N MET A 922 -11.62 -8.88 3.35
CA MET A 922 -11.03 -7.67 3.93
C MET A 922 -11.90 -6.43 3.76
N SER A 923 -12.85 -6.44 2.83
CA SER A 923 -13.85 -5.38 2.69
C SER A 923 -14.69 -5.16 3.95
N ILE A 924 -14.99 -6.23 4.71
CA ILE A 924 -15.83 -6.14 5.91
C ILE A 924 -15.13 -5.34 7.01
N PRO A 925 -13.93 -5.70 7.50
CA PRO A 925 -13.23 -4.90 8.50
C PRO A 925 -12.97 -3.46 8.01
N ALA A 926 -12.64 -3.24 6.73
CA ALA A 926 -12.44 -1.90 6.18
C ALA A 926 -13.69 -1.01 6.32
N ILE A 927 -14.88 -1.52 5.95
CA ILE A 927 -16.16 -0.83 6.08
C ILE A 927 -16.51 -0.55 7.54
N LEU A 928 -16.25 -1.51 8.43
CA LEU A 928 -16.50 -1.35 9.86
C LEU A 928 -15.60 -0.29 10.50
N LEU A 929 -14.31 -0.25 10.12
CA LEU A 929 -13.37 0.79 10.57
C LEU A 929 -13.79 2.19 10.11
N MET A 930 -14.25 2.33 8.87
CA MET A 930 -14.74 3.62 8.35
C MET A 930 -16.00 4.12 9.10
N ASN A 931 -16.84 3.21 9.61
CA ASN A 931 -17.93 3.59 10.52
C ASN A 931 -17.41 4.14 11.86
N PHE A 932 -16.24 3.68 12.36
CA PHE A 932 -15.62 4.22 13.57
C PHE A 932 -15.12 5.65 13.32
N TYR A 933 -14.60 5.91 12.12
CA TYR A 933 -14.14 7.24 11.69
C TYR A 933 -15.27 8.20 11.32
N GLN A 934 -16.53 7.84 11.63
CA GLN A 934 -17.72 8.62 11.29
C GLN A 934 -17.89 8.82 9.78
N ILE A 935 -17.51 7.83 8.98
CA ILE A 935 -17.73 7.79 7.52
C ILE A 935 -18.63 6.57 7.19
N PRO A 936 -19.92 6.58 7.59
CA PRO A 936 -20.81 5.45 7.40
C PRO A 936 -21.22 5.23 5.93
N MET A 937 -21.11 6.24 5.06
CA MET A 937 -21.37 6.11 3.63
C MET A 937 -20.14 5.51 2.93
N VAL A 938 -19.96 4.20 3.10
CA VAL A 938 -18.76 3.47 2.67
C VAL A 938 -19.08 2.09 2.08
N GLY A 939 -18.25 1.66 1.12
CA GLY A 939 -18.32 0.35 0.47
C GLY A 939 -17.01 0.02 -0.26
N ALA A 940 -16.84 -1.23 -0.66
CA ALA A 940 -15.79 -1.65 -1.58
C ALA A 940 -16.35 -1.82 -3.00
N ASP A 941 -15.49 -1.78 -4.01
CA ASP A 941 -15.90 -2.03 -5.39
C ASP A 941 -16.31 -3.50 -5.56
N ILE A 942 -17.61 -3.69 -5.77
CA ILE A 942 -18.23 -5.01 -5.78
C ILE A 942 -17.71 -5.80 -7.00
N CYS A 943 -17.33 -7.05 -6.74
CA CYS A 943 -16.64 -7.98 -7.65
C CYS A 943 -15.12 -7.78 -7.78
N GLY A 944 -14.58 -6.71 -7.19
CA GLY A 944 -13.18 -6.31 -7.25
C GLY A 944 -12.91 -5.32 -8.38
N PHE A 945 -11.93 -4.44 -8.20
CA PHE A 945 -11.55 -3.43 -9.20
C PHE A 945 -10.39 -3.95 -10.07
N ASN A 946 -9.29 -4.37 -9.44
CA ASN A 946 -8.08 -4.83 -10.12
C ASN A 946 -8.14 -6.32 -10.48
N GLY A 947 -7.83 -6.64 -11.74
CA GLY A 947 -7.80 -8.02 -12.23
C GLY A 947 -9.18 -8.64 -12.44
N ASN A 948 -9.20 -9.80 -13.08
CA ASN A 948 -10.45 -10.42 -13.53
C ASN A 948 -11.22 -11.11 -12.40
N THR A 949 -12.49 -10.73 -12.24
CA THR A 949 -13.41 -11.46 -11.37
C THR A 949 -13.86 -12.78 -12.00
N THR A 950 -14.35 -13.69 -11.15
CA THR A 950 -15.00 -14.94 -11.58
C THR A 950 -16.50 -14.88 -11.31
N THR A 951 -17.30 -15.68 -12.04
CA THR A 951 -18.74 -15.79 -11.76
C THR A 951 -19.01 -16.16 -10.31
N SER A 952 -18.20 -17.06 -9.72
CA SER A 952 -18.34 -17.50 -8.33
C SER A 952 -18.06 -16.36 -7.33
N LEU A 953 -16.95 -15.63 -7.55
CA LEU A 953 -16.56 -14.50 -6.72
C LEU A 953 -17.58 -13.36 -6.83
N CYS A 954 -17.88 -12.91 -8.05
CA CYS A 954 -18.81 -11.81 -8.28
C CYS A 954 -20.23 -12.15 -7.81
N ASN A 955 -20.64 -13.42 -7.90
CA ASN A 955 -21.89 -13.89 -7.30
C ASN A 955 -21.95 -13.66 -5.78
N ARG A 956 -20.90 -14.03 -5.03
CA ARG A 956 -20.84 -13.82 -3.57
C ARG A 956 -20.62 -12.35 -3.22
N TRP A 957 -19.85 -11.62 -4.02
CA TRP A 957 -19.62 -10.19 -3.80
C TRP A 957 -20.87 -9.36 -4.06
N MET A 958 -21.67 -9.65 -5.10
CA MET A 958 -22.96 -8.99 -5.32
C MET A 958 -23.94 -9.23 -4.16
N GLN A 959 -23.89 -10.41 -3.54
CA GLN A 959 -24.69 -10.71 -2.36
C GLN A 959 -24.26 -9.89 -1.14
N LEU A 960 -22.96 -9.87 -0.81
CA LEU A 960 -22.43 -9.08 0.31
C LEU A 960 -22.57 -7.57 0.05
N GLY A 961 -22.21 -7.14 -1.14
CA GLY A 961 -22.16 -5.74 -1.58
C GLY A 961 -23.52 -5.06 -1.62
N ALA A 962 -24.61 -5.82 -1.78
CA ALA A 962 -25.97 -5.31 -1.58
C ALA A 962 -26.22 -4.81 -0.14
N PHE A 963 -25.39 -5.23 0.83
CA PHE A 963 -25.47 -4.80 2.23
C PHE A 963 -24.35 -3.86 2.66
N TYR A 964 -23.47 -3.42 1.75
CA TYR A 964 -22.63 -2.26 2.05
C TYR A 964 -23.49 -1.00 2.18
N PRO A 965 -23.20 -0.08 3.12
CA PRO A 965 -23.91 1.19 3.18
C PRO A 965 -23.89 1.94 1.84
N PHE A 966 -22.72 2.02 1.18
CA PHE A 966 -22.57 2.44 -0.21
C PHE A 966 -22.34 1.20 -1.11
N SER A 967 -23.20 1.01 -2.11
CA SER A 967 -23.23 -0.22 -2.92
C SER A 967 -22.94 0.07 -4.40
N ARG A 968 -21.67 -0.09 -4.82
CA ARG A 968 -21.21 0.16 -6.19
C ARG A 968 -20.45 -1.03 -6.75
N ASN A 969 -20.82 -1.49 -7.94
CA ASN A 969 -19.96 -2.34 -8.76
C ASN A 969 -19.14 -1.45 -9.69
N HIS A 970 -17.82 -1.62 -9.66
CA HIS A 970 -16.84 -0.85 -10.42
C HIS A 970 -15.68 -1.76 -10.83
N ASN A 971 -15.06 -1.49 -11.98
CA ASN A 971 -14.10 -2.36 -12.64
C ASN A 971 -12.98 -1.54 -13.30
N SER A 972 -11.78 -2.10 -13.43
CA SER A 972 -10.65 -1.48 -14.13
C SER A 972 -10.72 -1.62 -15.66
N ASP A 973 -9.89 -0.86 -16.37
CA ASP A 973 -9.70 -0.90 -17.82
C ASP A 973 -8.81 -2.05 -18.30
N ASP A 974 -8.02 -2.67 -17.41
CA ASP A 974 -7.01 -3.68 -17.73
C ASP A 974 -7.47 -5.14 -17.55
N THR A 975 -8.77 -5.38 -17.33
CA THR A 975 -9.35 -6.73 -17.19
C THR A 975 -9.24 -7.56 -18.48
N ILE A 976 -8.32 -8.54 -18.50
CA ILE A 976 -7.93 -9.32 -19.69
C ILE A 976 -8.93 -10.44 -20.02
N VAL A 977 -9.47 -10.48 -21.24
CA VAL A 977 -10.10 -11.71 -21.78
C VAL A 977 -9.01 -12.61 -22.37
N PRO A 978 -8.97 -13.93 -22.07
CA PRO A 978 -8.08 -14.84 -22.79
C PRO A 978 -8.36 -14.76 -24.30
N CYS A 979 -7.29 -14.53 -25.08
CA CYS A 979 -7.31 -14.41 -26.54
C CYS A 979 -8.02 -15.62 -27.18
N ASN A 980 -9.32 -15.50 -27.49
CA ASN A 980 -10.06 -16.29 -28.50
C ASN A 980 -11.55 -15.94 -28.66
N ILE A 981 -12.06 -14.79 -28.19
CA ILE A 981 -13.43 -14.33 -28.52
C ILE A 981 -13.41 -12.84 -28.84
N PHE A 982 -14.23 -12.46 -29.81
CA PHE A 982 -14.29 -11.20 -30.56
C PHE A 982 -14.78 -9.97 -29.74
N TYR A 983 -14.41 -9.84 -28.47
CA TYR A 983 -14.62 -8.63 -27.64
C TYR A 983 -13.41 -8.43 -26.69
N PRO A 984 -12.75 -7.26 -26.70
CA PRO A 984 -11.72 -6.94 -25.71
C PRO A 984 -12.41 -6.56 -24.38
N TYR A 985 -11.80 -6.95 -23.25
CA TYR A 985 -12.17 -6.67 -21.85
C TYR A 985 -13.31 -7.51 -21.23
N GLN A 986 -13.06 -8.10 -20.06
CA GLN A 986 -14.08 -8.85 -19.31
C GLN A 986 -14.97 -7.86 -18.56
N GLU A 987 -16.22 -7.70 -19.01
CA GLU A 987 -17.20 -6.89 -18.30
C GLU A 987 -17.71 -7.64 -17.06
N GLN A 988 -17.99 -6.92 -15.97
CA GLN A 988 -18.43 -7.52 -14.71
C GLN A 988 -19.71 -6.91 -14.12
N ASP A 989 -20.45 -6.13 -14.91
CA ASP A 989 -21.84 -5.84 -14.55
C ASP A 989 -22.61 -7.17 -14.42
N PRO A 990 -23.66 -7.23 -13.59
CA PRO A 990 -24.30 -8.51 -13.26
C PRO A 990 -24.78 -9.32 -14.47
N VAL A 991 -25.13 -8.65 -15.59
CA VAL A 991 -25.60 -9.30 -16.81
C VAL A 991 -24.46 -10.00 -17.54
N ALA A 992 -23.29 -9.34 -17.65
CA ALA A 992 -22.10 -9.92 -18.28
C ALA A 992 -21.59 -11.18 -17.56
N MET A 993 -21.81 -11.28 -16.25
CA MET A 993 -21.34 -12.42 -15.44
C MET A 993 -22.27 -13.65 -15.47
N GLY A 994 -23.42 -13.57 -16.15
CA GLY A 994 -24.32 -14.68 -16.42
C GLY A 994 -25.45 -14.89 -15.38
N ASP A 995 -26.33 -15.86 -15.68
CA ASP A 995 -27.61 -16.06 -15.00
C ASP A 995 -27.53 -16.22 -13.48
N LEU A 996 -26.49 -16.87 -12.97
CA LEU A 996 -26.27 -17.03 -11.54
C LEU A 996 -26.11 -15.67 -10.84
N VAL A 997 -25.28 -14.79 -11.41
CA VAL A 997 -25.03 -13.45 -10.86
C VAL A 997 -26.27 -12.58 -11.02
N ILE A 998 -26.99 -12.66 -12.14
CA ILE A 998 -28.27 -11.96 -12.33
C ILE A 998 -29.26 -12.37 -11.22
N LYS A 999 -29.45 -13.67 -11.00
CA LYS A 999 -30.38 -14.21 -10.00
C LYS A 999 -30.03 -13.73 -8.58
N SER A 1000 -28.76 -13.85 -8.20
CA SER A 1000 -28.27 -13.43 -6.89
C SER A 1000 -28.36 -11.92 -6.68
N SER A 1001 -27.96 -11.15 -7.69
CA SER A 1001 -27.99 -9.68 -7.65
C SER A 1001 -29.42 -9.19 -7.49
N LYS A 1002 -30.35 -9.70 -8.30
CA LYS A 1002 -31.79 -9.37 -8.15
C LYS A 1002 -32.29 -9.67 -6.76
N ARG A 1003 -32.01 -10.86 -6.23
CA ARG A 1003 -32.51 -11.27 -4.92
C ARG A 1003 -31.95 -10.40 -3.80
N ALA A 1004 -30.63 -10.19 -3.77
CA ALA A 1004 -29.97 -9.39 -2.74
C ALA A 1004 -30.35 -7.90 -2.83
N LEU A 1005 -30.35 -7.32 -4.04
CA LEU A 1005 -30.73 -5.92 -4.24
C LEU A 1005 -32.22 -5.68 -4.01
N THR A 1006 -33.10 -6.62 -4.34
CA THR A 1006 -34.53 -6.49 -3.99
C THR A 1006 -34.73 -6.40 -2.47
N ILE A 1007 -33.96 -7.18 -1.69
CA ILE A 1007 -33.97 -7.10 -0.21
C ILE A 1007 -33.42 -5.76 0.26
N ARG A 1008 -32.31 -5.29 -0.34
CA ARG A 1008 -31.76 -3.96 -0.07
C ARG A 1008 -32.83 -2.88 -0.27
N TYR A 1009 -33.47 -2.84 -1.44
CA TYR A 1009 -34.49 -1.84 -1.80
C TYR A 1009 -35.73 -1.93 -0.91
N TRP A 1010 -36.10 -3.13 -0.46
CA TRP A 1010 -37.17 -3.30 0.52
C TRP A 1010 -36.83 -2.68 1.88
N LEU A 1011 -35.57 -2.78 2.30
CA LEU A 1011 -35.06 -2.29 3.59
C LEU A 1011 -34.45 -0.88 3.55
N LEU A 1012 -34.51 -0.16 2.43
CA LEU A 1012 -34.00 1.20 2.35
C LEU A 1012 -34.60 2.17 3.38
N PRO A 1013 -35.89 2.10 3.79
CA PRO A 1013 -36.40 2.92 4.88
C PRO A 1013 -35.68 2.67 6.22
N TYR A 1014 -35.33 1.41 6.51
CA TYR A 1014 -34.53 1.06 7.68
C TYR A 1014 -33.10 1.59 7.55
N LEU A 1015 -32.43 1.34 6.41
CA LEU A 1015 -31.07 1.84 6.18
C LEU A 1015 -30.99 3.37 6.26
N TYR A 1016 -31.95 4.06 5.66
CA TYR A 1016 -32.03 5.53 5.71
C TYR A 1016 -32.28 6.06 7.12
N THR A 1017 -33.07 5.35 7.91
CA THR A 1017 -33.25 5.65 9.34
C THR A 1017 -31.94 5.48 10.11
N LEU A 1018 -31.11 4.48 9.79
CA LEU A 1018 -29.77 4.34 10.38
C LEU A 1018 -28.85 5.51 10.00
N PHE A 1019 -28.88 5.96 8.75
CA PHE A 1019 -28.14 7.16 8.32
C PHE A 1019 -28.63 8.43 9.02
N PHE A 1020 -29.94 8.57 9.24
CA PHE A 1020 -30.48 9.64 10.08
C PHE A 1020 -29.94 9.56 11.51
N ARG A 1021 -29.87 8.37 12.12
CA ARG A 1021 -29.28 8.21 13.45
C ARG A 1021 -27.79 8.54 13.47
N ALA A 1022 -27.05 8.17 12.43
CA ALA A 1022 -25.65 8.56 12.26
C ALA A 1022 -25.51 10.09 12.21
N HIS A 1023 -26.27 10.73 11.33
CA HIS A 1023 -26.29 12.19 11.18
C HIS A 1023 -26.71 12.94 12.45
N LYS A 1024 -27.72 12.43 13.15
CA LYS A 1024 -28.30 13.12 14.30
C LYS A 1024 -27.55 12.85 15.61
N PHE A 1025 -27.09 11.62 15.81
CA PHE A 1025 -26.59 11.13 17.09
C PHE A 1025 -25.14 10.63 17.05
N GLY A 1026 -24.49 10.58 15.88
CA GLY A 1026 -23.13 10.03 15.76
C GLY A 1026 -23.07 8.51 15.87
N GLU A 1027 -24.16 7.82 15.55
CA GLU A 1027 -24.20 6.35 15.55
C GLU A 1027 -23.55 5.74 14.29
N THR A 1028 -23.20 4.47 14.36
CA THR A 1028 -22.72 3.68 13.22
C THR A 1028 -23.88 3.09 12.42
N VAL A 1029 -23.70 2.90 11.12
CA VAL A 1029 -24.69 2.23 10.25
C VAL A 1029 -24.39 0.74 10.18
N ALA A 1030 -23.22 0.39 9.62
CA ALA A 1030 -22.67 -0.95 9.71
C ALA A 1030 -21.83 -1.05 10.99
N ARG A 1031 -22.06 -2.07 11.81
CA ARG A 1031 -21.37 -2.22 13.10
C ARG A 1031 -20.96 -3.65 13.42
N PRO A 1032 -19.82 -3.85 14.09
CA PRO A 1032 -19.42 -5.15 14.60
C PRO A 1032 -20.38 -5.66 15.67
N LEU A 1033 -20.38 -6.96 15.92
CA LEU A 1033 -21.26 -7.57 16.93
C LEU A 1033 -20.99 -7.03 18.34
N PHE A 1034 -19.74 -6.73 18.70
CA PHE A 1034 -19.39 -6.25 20.04
C PHE A 1034 -20.00 -4.88 20.39
N PHE A 1035 -20.52 -4.12 19.41
CA PHE A 1035 -21.28 -2.89 19.69
C PHE A 1035 -22.61 -3.17 20.39
N GLU A 1036 -23.23 -4.31 20.08
CA GLU A 1036 -24.52 -4.73 20.65
C GLU A 1036 -24.36 -5.75 21.77
N PHE A 1037 -23.22 -6.46 21.79
CA PHE A 1037 -22.93 -7.54 22.73
C PHE A 1037 -21.55 -7.36 23.40
N PRO A 1038 -21.26 -6.20 24.05
CA PRO A 1038 -19.94 -5.94 24.63
C PRO A 1038 -19.59 -6.86 25.80
N ASN A 1039 -20.55 -7.54 26.41
CA ASN A 1039 -20.29 -8.50 27.49
C ASN A 1039 -19.92 -9.90 26.99
N ASP A 1040 -19.91 -10.12 25.67
CA ASP A 1040 -19.60 -11.39 25.03
C ASP A 1040 -18.24 -11.27 24.31
N SER A 1041 -17.18 -11.72 24.98
CA SER A 1041 -15.80 -11.55 24.51
C SER A 1041 -15.49 -12.30 23.21
N ILE A 1042 -16.30 -13.30 22.83
CA ILE A 1042 -16.14 -13.99 21.54
C ILE A 1042 -16.40 -13.01 20.39
N THR A 1043 -17.27 -12.02 20.60
CA THR A 1043 -17.63 -11.03 19.57
C THR A 1043 -16.52 -10.05 19.22
N TYR A 1044 -15.46 -9.98 20.03
CA TYR A 1044 -14.36 -9.02 19.87
C TYR A 1044 -13.49 -9.33 18.64
N ASP A 1045 -13.32 -10.62 18.32
CA ASP A 1045 -12.48 -11.07 17.20
C ASP A 1045 -13.28 -11.28 15.90
N ILE A 1046 -14.60 -11.00 15.90
CA ILE A 1046 -15.48 -11.28 14.76
C ILE A 1046 -15.48 -10.12 13.77
N ASP A 1047 -14.98 -10.40 12.57
CA ASP A 1047 -14.97 -9.46 11.44
C ASP A 1047 -15.44 -10.08 10.10
N ALA A 1048 -15.94 -11.32 10.13
CA ALA A 1048 -16.51 -12.01 8.96
C ALA A 1048 -18.04 -11.88 8.85
N GLN A 1049 -18.68 -11.23 9.82
CA GLN A 1049 -20.12 -10.94 9.87
C GLN A 1049 -20.33 -9.61 10.59
N TYR A 1050 -21.42 -8.91 10.29
CA TYR A 1050 -21.70 -7.61 10.87
C TYR A 1050 -23.20 -7.33 10.94
N LEU A 1051 -23.56 -6.21 11.58
CA LEU A 1051 -24.93 -5.76 11.73
C LEU A 1051 -25.18 -4.46 10.95
N TRP A 1052 -26.37 -4.34 10.38
CA TRP A 1052 -26.99 -3.04 10.11
C TRP A 1052 -27.79 -2.60 11.32
N GLY A 1053 -27.36 -1.52 11.95
CA GLY A 1053 -27.91 -1.07 13.23
C GLY A 1053 -27.79 -2.17 14.29
N ASN A 1054 -28.85 -2.37 15.06
CA ASN A 1054 -28.89 -3.36 16.14
C ASN A 1054 -29.69 -4.63 15.80
N SER A 1055 -30.29 -4.70 14.60
CA SER A 1055 -31.34 -5.68 14.29
C SER A 1055 -31.01 -6.69 13.19
N LEU A 1056 -30.38 -6.27 12.09
CA LEU A 1056 -30.15 -7.15 10.93
C LEU A 1056 -28.70 -7.62 10.89
N MET A 1057 -28.47 -8.92 10.99
CA MET A 1057 -27.16 -9.56 10.86
C MET A 1057 -26.96 -10.07 9.44
N ILE A 1058 -25.81 -9.70 8.87
CA ILE A 1058 -25.35 -10.09 7.54
C ILE A 1058 -24.23 -11.10 7.69
N ILE A 1059 -24.42 -12.28 7.09
CA ILE A 1059 -23.53 -13.43 7.24
C ILE A 1059 -23.11 -13.92 5.85
N PRO A 1060 -22.07 -13.31 5.25
CA PRO A 1060 -21.64 -13.64 3.89
C PRO A 1060 -20.86 -14.95 3.82
N VAL A 1061 -20.89 -15.59 2.64
CA VAL A 1061 -19.94 -16.63 2.27
C VAL A 1061 -18.70 -15.97 1.68
N LEU A 1062 -17.55 -16.22 2.28
CA LEU A 1062 -16.26 -15.56 1.94
C LEU A 1062 -15.23 -16.54 1.37
N GLU A 1063 -15.68 -17.70 0.93
CA GLU A 1063 -14.85 -18.76 0.35
C GLU A 1063 -15.52 -19.36 -0.88
N GLU A 1064 -14.69 -19.79 -1.83
CA GLU A 1064 -15.16 -20.36 -3.09
C GLU A 1064 -15.92 -21.68 -2.90
N ASN A 1065 -16.97 -21.87 -3.70
CA ASN A 1065 -17.75 -23.12 -3.79
C ASN A 1065 -18.40 -23.61 -2.48
N LYS A 1066 -18.51 -22.76 -1.46
CA LYS A 1066 -19.25 -23.08 -0.23
C LYS A 1066 -20.75 -22.84 -0.41
N THR A 1067 -21.56 -23.76 0.12
CA THR A 1067 -23.02 -23.67 0.18
C THR A 1067 -23.57 -23.60 1.62
N GLU A 1068 -22.67 -23.46 2.59
CA GLU A 1068 -22.94 -23.31 4.01
C GLU A 1068 -21.90 -22.35 4.60
N VAL A 1069 -22.24 -21.71 5.71
CA VAL A 1069 -21.35 -20.80 6.43
C VAL A 1069 -21.45 -21.04 7.93
N ILE A 1070 -20.33 -20.99 8.62
CA ILE A 1070 -20.27 -21.06 10.08
C ILE A 1070 -20.28 -19.63 10.62
N ALA A 1071 -21.27 -19.31 11.44
CA ALA A 1071 -21.46 -17.97 11.97
C ALA A 1071 -21.74 -17.99 13.47
N TYR A 1072 -21.22 -17.01 14.20
CA TYR A 1072 -21.50 -16.84 15.61
C TYR A 1072 -22.84 -16.13 15.79
N LEU A 1073 -23.74 -16.73 16.58
CA LEU A 1073 -24.99 -16.09 16.98
C LEU A 1073 -24.93 -15.77 18.48
N PRO A 1074 -24.88 -14.47 18.85
CA PRO A 1074 -24.93 -14.04 20.25
C PRO A 1074 -26.18 -14.55 20.95
N ARG A 1075 -26.09 -14.75 22.26
CA ARG A 1075 -27.21 -15.29 23.05
C ARG A 1075 -28.46 -14.43 22.89
N GLY A 1076 -29.56 -15.04 22.48
CA GLY A 1076 -30.82 -14.35 22.23
C GLY A 1076 -31.65 -15.01 21.14
N LEU A 1077 -32.85 -14.47 20.92
CA LEU A 1077 -33.74 -14.96 19.88
C LEU A 1077 -33.34 -14.33 18.53
N TRP A 1078 -33.14 -15.17 17.51
CA TRP A 1078 -32.83 -14.74 16.14
C TRP A 1078 -33.77 -15.41 15.15
N TYR A 1079 -34.16 -14.69 14.11
CA TYR A 1079 -35.05 -15.19 13.07
C TYR A 1079 -34.33 -15.28 11.73
N ASN A 1080 -34.41 -16.43 11.07
CA ASN A 1080 -33.95 -16.57 9.70
C ASN A 1080 -34.83 -15.73 8.78
N PHE A 1081 -34.22 -14.80 8.03
CA PHE A 1081 -34.94 -13.87 7.16
C PHE A 1081 -35.82 -14.56 6.10
N TYR A 1082 -35.37 -15.69 5.55
CA TYR A 1082 -36.05 -16.36 4.45
C TYR A 1082 -37.08 -17.37 4.94
N THR A 1083 -36.68 -18.25 5.86
CA THR A 1083 -37.58 -19.31 6.36
C THR A 1083 -38.55 -18.77 7.40
N LYS A 1084 -38.24 -17.65 8.06
CA LYS A 1084 -38.98 -17.05 9.18
C LYS A 1084 -38.92 -17.89 10.46
N ASP A 1085 -38.06 -18.91 10.50
CA ASP A 1085 -37.88 -19.74 11.69
C ASP A 1085 -37.11 -18.98 12.76
N SER A 1086 -37.51 -19.18 14.02
CA SER A 1086 -36.82 -18.61 15.17
C SER A 1086 -35.87 -19.63 15.80
N LEU A 1087 -34.68 -19.16 16.16
CA LEU A 1087 -33.67 -19.91 16.89
C LEU A 1087 -33.30 -19.12 18.15
N PHE A 1088 -33.43 -19.73 19.32
CA PHE A 1088 -32.84 -19.17 20.53
C PHE A 1088 -31.36 -19.56 20.58
N ALA A 1089 -30.48 -18.65 20.18
CA ALA A 1089 -29.05 -18.85 20.15
C ALA A 1089 -28.46 -18.85 21.57
N LEU A 1090 -27.45 -19.69 21.78
CA LEU A 1090 -26.79 -19.87 23.07
C LEU A 1090 -25.47 -19.09 23.21
N GLY A 1091 -25.11 -18.25 22.23
CA GLY A 1091 -23.79 -17.61 22.19
C GLY A 1091 -22.71 -18.57 21.70
N LYS A 1092 -22.91 -19.18 20.53
CA LYS A 1092 -21.98 -20.14 19.91
C LYS A 1092 -22.02 -20.04 18.39
N TYR A 1093 -21.11 -20.76 17.73
CA TYR A 1093 -21.12 -20.92 16.29
C TYR A 1093 -22.21 -21.90 15.83
N TYR A 1094 -22.88 -21.56 14.73
CA TYR A 1094 -23.91 -22.35 14.06
C TYR A 1094 -23.56 -22.47 12.57
N THR A 1095 -23.81 -23.65 11.99
CA THR A 1095 -23.74 -23.85 10.55
C THR A 1095 -25.07 -23.43 9.93
N LEU A 1096 -25.02 -22.49 8.98
CA LEU A 1096 -26.19 -21.96 8.28
C LEU A 1096 -26.12 -22.33 6.80
N ASN A 1097 -27.26 -22.76 6.24
CA ASN A 1097 -27.39 -23.00 4.81
C ASN A 1097 -27.21 -21.68 4.05
N ALA A 1098 -26.29 -21.67 3.09
CA ALA A 1098 -25.96 -20.55 2.22
C ALA A 1098 -25.88 -20.99 0.75
N PRO A 1099 -27.00 -21.43 0.13
CA PRO A 1099 -27.04 -21.77 -1.30
C PRO A 1099 -26.37 -20.70 -2.18
N LEU A 1100 -25.94 -21.08 -3.38
CA LEU A 1100 -25.17 -20.19 -4.26
C LEU A 1100 -25.86 -18.85 -4.52
N ASP A 1101 -27.20 -18.79 -4.49
CA ASP A 1101 -28.00 -17.59 -4.72
C ASP A 1101 -28.53 -16.90 -3.46
N VAL A 1102 -28.03 -17.27 -2.27
CA VAL A 1102 -28.51 -16.77 -0.98
C VAL A 1102 -27.35 -16.37 -0.09
N ILE A 1103 -27.40 -15.14 0.41
CA ILE A 1103 -26.65 -14.70 1.58
C ILE A 1103 -27.52 -14.89 2.82
N PRO A 1104 -27.07 -15.66 3.83
CA PRO A 1104 -27.78 -15.79 5.10
C PRO A 1104 -27.94 -14.45 5.82
N LEU A 1105 -29.16 -14.21 6.28
CA LEU A 1105 -29.55 -13.03 7.04
C LEU A 1105 -30.34 -13.45 8.27
N MET A 1106 -30.00 -12.88 9.43
CA MET A 1106 -30.68 -13.14 10.69
C MET A 1106 -31.20 -11.84 11.28
N ILE A 1107 -32.44 -11.82 11.75
CA ILE A 1107 -33.05 -10.66 12.40
C ILE A 1107 -33.14 -10.91 13.90
N ARG A 1108 -32.62 -9.99 14.71
CA ARG A 1108 -32.70 -10.05 16.17
C ARG A 1108 -34.15 -9.96 16.63
N GLY A 1109 -34.57 -10.84 17.53
CA GLY A 1109 -35.85 -10.72 18.23
C GLY A 1109 -35.92 -9.43 19.04
N GLY A 1110 -37.09 -8.80 19.05
CA GLY A 1110 -37.31 -7.48 19.66
C GLY A 1110 -37.22 -6.33 18.67
N SER A 1111 -37.19 -6.58 17.36
CA SER A 1111 -36.94 -5.55 16.34
C SER A 1111 -38.18 -5.24 15.50
N ILE A 1112 -38.36 -3.96 15.14
CA ILE A 1112 -39.31 -3.49 14.14
C ILE A 1112 -38.52 -2.76 13.05
N LEU A 1113 -38.48 -3.35 11.85
CA LEU A 1113 -37.79 -2.78 10.70
C LEU A 1113 -38.83 -2.17 9.75
N PRO A 1114 -38.79 -0.84 9.51
CA PRO A 1114 -39.60 -0.25 8.46
C PRO A 1114 -39.08 -0.65 7.09
N ALA A 1115 -40.00 -0.99 6.21
CA ALA A 1115 -39.72 -1.41 4.85
C ALA A 1115 -40.71 -0.75 3.88
N GLN A 1116 -40.44 -0.85 2.59
CA GLN A 1116 -41.30 -0.33 1.54
C GLN A 1116 -41.20 -1.26 0.35
N LYS A 1117 -42.32 -1.55 -0.33
CA LYS A 1117 -42.28 -2.47 -1.48
C LYS A 1117 -41.20 -2.03 -2.47
N PRO A 1118 -40.26 -2.91 -2.86
CA PRO A 1118 -39.14 -2.52 -3.73
C PRO A 1118 -39.63 -2.20 -5.15
N ALA A 1119 -38.82 -1.44 -5.88
CA ALA A 1119 -38.97 -1.15 -7.31
C ALA A 1119 -37.58 -1.01 -7.93
N ASP A 1120 -37.51 -0.80 -9.24
CA ASP A 1120 -36.23 -0.75 -9.97
C ASP A 1120 -35.37 0.48 -9.64
N THR A 1121 -35.97 1.56 -9.15
CA THR A 1121 -35.28 2.77 -8.68
C THR A 1121 -35.86 3.25 -7.35
N THR A 1122 -35.08 4.02 -6.58
CA THR A 1122 -35.61 4.68 -5.37
C THR A 1122 -36.72 5.69 -5.68
N THR A 1123 -36.67 6.37 -6.82
CA THR A 1123 -37.73 7.29 -7.27
C THR A 1123 -39.08 6.58 -7.40
N ALA A 1124 -39.08 5.34 -7.89
CA ALA A 1124 -40.27 4.51 -7.95
C ALA A 1124 -40.63 3.89 -6.59
N SER A 1125 -39.66 3.33 -5.87
CA SER A 1125 -39.92 2.62 -4.61
C SER A 1125 -40.47 3.53 -3.52
N ARG A 1126 -40.02 4.79 -3.46
CA ARG A 1126 -40.49 5.80 -2.48
C ARG A 1126 -41.98 6.14 -2.62
N LYS A 1127 -42.61 5.85 -3.75
CA LYS A 1127 -44.05 6.05 -3.99
C LYS A 1127 -44.90 4.88 -3.49
N ASN A 1128 -44.30 3.74 -3.17
CA ASN A 1128 -45.02 2.57 -2.69
C ASN A 1128 -45.46 2.75 -1.23
N ASN A 1129 -46.41 1.93 -0.79
CA ASN A 1129 -46.82 1.94 0.61
C ASN A 1129 -45.75 1.30 1.52
N PHE A 1130 -45.74 1.73 2.78
CA PHE A 1130 -44.84 1.19 3.80
C PHE A 1130 -45.32 -0.17 4.30
N GLU A 1131 -44.34 -0.96 4.74
CA GLU A 1131 -44.51 -2.21 5.46
C GLU A 1131 -43.74 -2.16 6.78
N LEU A 1132 -44.19 -2.92 7.79
CA LEU A 1132 -43.42 -3.18 9.00
C LEU A 1132 -43.09 -4.66 9.12
N LEU A 1133 -41.80 -4.97 9.23
CA LEU A 1133 -41.30 -6.29 9.58
C LEU A 1133 -40.98 -6.34 11.07
N ILE A 1134 -41.67 -7.22 11.79
CA ILE A 1134 -41.63 -7.27 13.25
C ILE A 1134 -41.19 -8.66 13.69
N THR A 1135 -40.10 -8.72 14.46
CA THR A 1135 -39.62 -9.93 15.13
C THR A 1135 -39.79 -9.76 16.63
N LEU A 1136 -40.64 -10.58 17.25
CA LEU A 1136 -40.84 -10.53 18.69
C LEU A 1136 -39.62 -11.07 19.44
N ASP A 1137 -39.34 -10.57 20.63
CA ASP A 1137 -38.38 -11.19 21.55
C ASP A 1137 -39.02 -12.34 22.35
N ASN A 1138 -38.25 -12.94 23.25
CA ASN A 1138 -38.72 -14.03 24.12
C ASN A 1138 -39.82 -13.61 25.12
N VAL A 1139 -40.02 -12.30 25.34
CA VAL A 1139 -41.09 -11.74 26.17
C VAL A 1139 -42.19 -11.06 25.34
N LYS A 1140 -42.24 -11.35 24.03
CA LYS A 1140 -43.24 -10.86 23.06
C LYS A 1140 -43.27 -9.34 22.90
N LYS A 1141 -42.12 -8.68 23.04
CA LYS A 1141 -41.94 -7.25 22.78
C LYS A 1141 -41.15 -7.01 21.52
N ALA A 1142 -41.29 -5.82 20.94
CA ALA A 1142 -40.45 -5.34 19.85
C ALA A 1142 -40.45 -3.81 19.78
N LYS A 1143 -39.34 -3.22 19.33
CA LYS A 1143 -39.19 -1.76 19.14
C LYS A 1143 -38.50 -1.44 17.83
N GLY A 1144 -38.80 -0.26 17.30
CA GLY A 1144 -38.10 0.29 16.15
C GLY A 1144 -38.58 1.70 15.85
N GLU A 1145 -38.08 2.28 14.78
CA GLU A 1145 -38.41 3.64 14.39
C GLU A 1145 -38.29 3.82 12.88
N LEU A 1146 -38.92 4.89 12.38
CA LEU A 1146 -38.83 5.34 10.99
C LEU A 1146 -38.57 6.84 10.97
N TYR A 1147 -37.49 7.24 10.29
CA TYR A 1147 -37.29 8.61 9.83
C TYR A 1147 -37.61 8.70 8.34
N TRP A 1148 -38.40 9.69 7.95
CA TRP A 1148 -38.80 9.92 6.57
C TRP A 1148 -38.93 11.40 6.24
N ASP A 1149 -38.20 11.87 5.23
CA ASP A 1149 -38.34 13.19 4.63
C ASP A 1149 -38.48 13.06 3.11
N ASP A 1150 -38.38 14.17 2.38
CA ASP A 1150 -38.41 14.19 0.91
C ASP A 1150 -37.22 13.45 0.26
N GLY A 1151 -36.18 13.13 1.03
CA GLY A 1151 -35.04 12.33 0.61
C GLY A 1151 -33.92 13.13 -0.06
N ASP A 1152 -34.01 14.45 -0.21
CA ASP A 1152 -33.04 15.20 -1.03
C ASP A 1152 -32.84 16.68 -0.62
N SER A 1153 -33.78 17.29 0.11
CA SER A 1153 -33.63 18.69 0.53
C SER A 1153 -32.55 18.88 1.59
N LEU A 1154 -31.85 20.01 1.50
CA LEU A 1154 -30.73 20.36 2.39
C LEU A 1154 -31.10 20.48 3.86
N ASP A 1155 -32.28 21.03 4.15
CA ASP A 1155 -32.66 21.51 5.49
C ASP A 1155 -33.99 20.93 5.99
N SER A 1156 -34.32 19.71 5.54
CA SER A 1156 -35.54 18.99 5.93
C SER A 1156 -35.65 18.87 7.45
N PHE A 1157 -34.54 18.61 8.14
CA PHE A 1157 -34.51 18.47 9.59
C PHE A 1157 -34.74 19.82 10.30
N GLU A 1158 -34.02 20.87 9.93
CA GLU A 1158 -34.10 22.22 10.51
C GLU A 1158 -35.51 22.80 10.33
N LYS A 1159 -36.10 22.62 9.14
CA LYS A 1159 -37.47 23.07 8.82
C LYS A 1159 -38.56 22.15 9.34
N ARG A 1160 -38.21 21.01 9.96
CA ARG A 1160 -39.15 19.96 10.41
C ARG A 1160 -40.05 19.42 9.29
N GLN A 1161 -39.51 19.35 8.07
CA GLN A 1161 -40.12 18.75 6.88
C GLN A 1161 -39.80 17.24 6.80
N PHE A 1162 -40.06 16.53 7.90
CA PHE A 1162 -39.90 15.08 8.01
C PHE A 1162 -40.92 14.48 8.96
N VAL A 1163 -41.14 13.17 8.90
CA VAL A 1163 -41.85 12.36 9.88
C VAL A 1163 -40.85 11.47 10.61
N TRP A 1164 -40.86 11.52 11.94
CA TRP A 1164 -40.07 10.63 12.78
C TRP A 1164 -41.00 9.94 13.78
N THR A 1165 -41.12 8.62 13.64
CA THR A 1165 -42.10 7.80 14.35
C THR A 1165 -41.42 6.64 15.07
N PHE A 1166 -41.74 6.46 16.34
CA PHE A 1166 -41.37 5.26 17.11
C PHE A 1166 -42.48 4.23 17.06
N PHE A 1167 -42.10 2.96 16.97
CA PHE A 1167 -42.99 1.80 17.04
C PHE A 1167 -42.64 0.96 18.26
N ASN A 1168 -43.67 0.49 18.96
CA ASN A 1168 -43.53 -0.35 20.15
C ASN A 1168 -44.60 -1.44 20.15
N ILE A 1169 -44.19 -2.67 20.42
CA ILE A 1169 -45.10 -3.76 20.77
C ILE A 1169 -44.95 -4.09 22.24
N GLU A 1170 -46.05 -3.93 22.96
CA GLU A 1170 -46.21 -4.41 24.33
C GLU A 1170 -47.64 -4.93 24.52
N ASN A 1171 -47.80 -5.97 25.35
CA ASN A 1171 -49.10 -6.58 25.64
C ASN A 1171 -49.92 -6.93 24.37
N ASN A 1172 -49.26 -7.51 23.37
CA ASN A 1172 -49.83 -7.84 22.05
C ASN A 1172 -50.41 -6.65 21.26
N THR A 1173 -50.06 -5.41 21.62
CA THR A 1173 -50.53 -4.19 20.97
C THR A 1173 -49.36 -3.47 20.30
N LEU A 1174 -49.46 -3.24 18.99
CA LEU A 1174 -48.56 -2.34 18.27
C LEU A 1174 -49.07 -0.91 18.40
N SER A 1175 -48.24 -0.03 18.96
CA SER A 1175 -48.51 1.40 19.00
C SER A 1175 -47.41 2.17 18.26
N ASN A 1176 -47.77 3.33 17.72
CA ASN A 1176 -46.83 4.29 17.18
C ASN A 1176 -46.95 5.64 17.88
N SER A 1177 -45.85 6.38 17.95
CA SER A 1177 -45.83 7.73 18.50
C SER A 1177 -44.89 8.62 17.71
N LYS A 1178 -45.27 9.90 17.54
CA LYS A 1178 -44.41 10.88 16.87
C LYS A 1178 -43.30 11.30 17.83
N ALA A 1179 -42.06 11.21 17.37
CA ALA A 1179 -40.90 11.67 18.12
C ALA A 1179 -40.85 13.20 18.23
N MET A 1180 -41.34 13.89 17.19
CA MET A 1180 -41.34 15.35 17.12
C MET A 1180 -42.51 15.87 16.27
N LYS A 1181 -42.85 17.15 16.45
CA LYS A 1181 -43.79 17.86 15.57
C LYS A 1181 -43.22 17.91 14.14
N SER A 1182 -44.06 17.55 13.17
CA SER A 1182 -43.75 17.49 11.75
C SER A 1182 -44.61 18.49 10.97
N TYR A 1183 -44.03 19.14 9.97
CA TYR A 1183 -44.71 19.96 8.96
C TYR A 1183 -44.66 19.32 7.56
N PHE A 1184 -44.28 18.04 7.50
CA PHE A 1184 -44.24 17.28 6.26
C PHE A 1184 -45.67 16.89 5.86
N ASN A 1185 -46.05 17.26 4.63
CA ASN A 1185 -47.44 17.19 4.19
C ASN A 1185 -47.74 15.95 3.33
N GLU A 1186 -46.75 15.15 2.97
CA GLU A 1186 -46.98 13.93 2.18
C GLU A 1186 -47.66 12.84 3.02
N LYS A 1187 -48.60 12.13 2.39
CA LYS A 1187 -49.36 11.07 3.04
C LYS A 1187 -48.51 9.80 3.12
N ILE A 1188 -48.18 9.40 4.34
CA ILE A 1188 -47.50 8.13 4.63
C ILE A 1188 -48.54 7.05 4.91
N ILE A 1189 -48.61 6.02 4.07
CA ILE A 1189 -49.56 4.91 4.18
C ILE A 1189 -48.81 3.66 4.62
N LEU A 1190 -49.19 3.10 5.76
CA LEU A 1190 -48.78 1.77 6.20
C LEU A 1190 -49.80 0.74 5.69
N ASP A 1191 -49.38 -0.14 4.80
CA ASP A 1191 -50.26 -1.09 4.10
C ASP A 1191 -50.16 -2.52 4.66
N LYS A 1192 -48.96 -2.93 5.08
CA LYS A 1192 -48.70 -4.30 5.54
C LYS A 1192 -47.90 -4.34 6.83
N ILE A 1193 -48.31 -5.22 7.75
CA ILE A 1193 -47.56 -5.51 8.98
C ILE A 1193 -47.33 -7.02 9.03
N GLN A 1194 -46.08 -7.43 9.19
CA GLN A 1194 -45.71 -8.83 9.31
C GLN A 1194 -45.06 -9.08 10.68
N ILE A 1195 -45.67 -9.95 11.49
CA ILE A 1195 -45.21 -10.25 12.85
C ILE A 1195 -44.75 -11.71 12.94
N TRP A 1196 -43.50 -11.93 13.35
CA TRP A 1196 -42.90 -13.26 13.53
C TRP A 1196 -42.77 -13.58 15.02
N GLY A 1197 -42.85 -14.87 15.36
CA GLY A 1197 -42.74 -15.34 16.75
C GLY A 1197 -44.05 -15.42 17.52
N ILE A 1198 -45.21 -15.34 16.85
CA ILE A 1198 -46.51 -15.54 17.50
C ILE A 1198 -46.76 -17.05 17.71
N THR A 1199 -46.60 -17.50 18.95
CA THR A 1199 -46.81 -18.91 19.36
C THR A 1199 -48.23 -19.24 19.78
N SER A 1200 -49.02 -18.23 20.18
CA SER A 1200 -50.42 -18.39 20.57
C SER A 1200 -51.35 -18.30 19.35
N ASN A 1201 -52.38 -19.14 19.29
CA ASN A 1201 -53.43 -19.01 18.28
C ASN A 1201 -54.07 -17.62 18.33
N ILE A 1202 -54.21 -16.97 17.18
CA ILE A 1202 -54.86 -15.65 17.05
C ILE A 1202 -56.29 -15.86 16.57
N SER A 1203 -57.26 -15.48 17.40
CA SER A 1203 -58.69 -15.53 17.07
C SER A 1203 -59.20 -14.25 16.41
N LYS A 1204 -58.58 -13.10 16.72
CA LYS A 1204 -59.00 -11.77 16.26
C LYS A 1204 -57.82 -10.80 16.21
N VAL A 1205 -57.83 -9.91 15.21
CA VAL A 1205 -56.91 -8.76 15.12
C VAL A 1205 -57.77 -7.50 14.95
N SER A 1206 -57.43 -6.44 15.68
CA SER A 1206 -58.09 -5.14 15.56
C SER A 1206 -57.11 -4.01 15.27
N LEU A 1207 -57.55 -3.04 14.48
CA LEU A 1207 -56.88 -1.78 14.20
C LEU A 1207 -57.77 -0.64 14.69
N ASN A 1208 -57.33 0.07 15.74
CA ASN A 1208 -58.10 1.14 16.41
C ASN A 1208 -59.54 0.69 16.71
N ASP A 1209 -59.67 -0.42 17.44
CA ASP A 1209 -60.92 -1.06 17.86
C ASP A 1209 -61.80 -1.65 16.74
N ARG A 1210 -61.35 -1.60 15.49
CA ARG A 1210 -62.05 -2.22 14.34
C ARG A 1210 -61.39 -3.54 13.97
N GLU A 1211 -62.18 -4.60 13.90
CA GLU A 1211 -61.68 -5.91 13.46
C GLU A 1211 -61.25 -5.89 12.00
N ILE A 1212 -60.07 -6.46 11.72
CA ILE A 1212 -59.49 -6.53 10.37
C ILE A 1212 -59.21 -7.97 9.96
N ARG A 1213 -59.16 -8.20 8.65
CA ARG A 1213 -58.72 -9.49 8.10
C ARG A 1213 -57.22 -9.66 8.34
N PHE A 1214 -56.82 -10.87 8.69
CA PHE A 1214 -55.42 -11.26 8.88
C PHE A 1214 -55.21 -12.68 8.37
N GLU A 1215 -53.95 -13.00 8.09
CA GLU A 1215 -53.52 -14.36 7.81
C GLU A 1215 -52.62 -14.83 8.96
N TYR A 1216 -52.94 -15.98 9.56
CA TYR A 1216 -52.11 -16.61 10.58
C TYR A 1216 -51.61 -17.96 10.07
N ILE A 1217 -50.32 -18.03 9.76
CA ILE A 1217 -49.67 -19.25 9.29
C ILE A 1217 -49.10 -19.97 10.51
N LYS A 1218 -49.78 -21.03 10.94
CA LYS A 1218 -49.28 -21.92 11.99
C LYS A 1218 -48.29 -22.91 11.38
N LYS A 1219 -47.00 -22.79 11.70
CA LYS A 1219 -46.03 -23.84 11.38
C LYS A 1219 -46.20 -25.00 12.37
N GLU A 1220 -46.48 -26.20 11.86
CA GLU A 1220 -46.44 -27.42 12.66
C GLU A 1220 -44.98 -27.68 13.09
N ASN A 1221 -44.79 -28.07 14.35
CA ASN A 1221 -43.47 -28.26 14.98
C ASN A 1221 -42.60 -29.22 14.16
N VAL A 1222 -41.59 -28.71 13.46
CA VAL A 1222 -40.47 -29.54 12.99
C VAL A 1222 -39.53 -29.71 14.18
N SER A 1223 -39.55 -30.91 14.76
CA SER A 1223 -38.65 -31.33 15.83
C SER A 1223 -37.19 -31.28 15.34
N PHE A 1224 -36.42 -30.29 15.79
CA PHE A 1224 -34.96 -30.33 15.66
C PHE A 1224 -34.40 -31.16 16.80
N ASN A 1225 -33.94 -32.39 16.51
CA ASN A 1225 -33.07 -33.12 17.41
C ASN A 1225 -31.73 -32.37 17.48
N ALA A 1226 -31.33 -32.06 18.71
CA ALA A 1226 -30.24 -31.17 19.10
C ALA A 1226 -28.84 -31.66 18.73
#